data_AF-A0AAD9MFU5-F1
#
_entry.id   AF-A0AAD9MFU5-F1
#
_cell.length_a   1.000
_cell.length_b   1.000
_cell.length_c   1.000
_cell.angle_alpha   90.00
_cell.angle_beta   90.00
_cell.angle_gamma   90.00
#
_symmetry.space_group_name_H-M   'P 1'
#
loop_
_entity.id
_entity.type
_entity.pdbx_description
1 polymer ?
#
loop_
_entity_poly.entity_id
_entity_poly.type
_entity_poly.pdbx_seq_one_letter_code
_entity_poly.pdbx_strand_id
1 'polypeptide(L)'
;MDDTLKDVPVTSVQVEALVVMKLVKHCSSAFPTTATGSLVGMDKKGVLEITNAFPFPSVEVSGTDNHQNDASSLAAAAPRAKANIVYQNEMIRHLKEVNVDANNVGWYTSATMGNFINLSFIENQYHYQRDNDKTVAIVHDVSKSSQGNLTLRAFKLSSNFMVAFKEGKFTTESLQKSRLTFKDILIEFPVTVHNSHLLTSYLHQVPAVPDSPELPLPASLGEIQRKAPQIPAYPSFDSLDLSIDPFLEKTSDLLLDSIEAHYTDLNNHQYYQRQLGREQQKISQWQTKRKQENMQRQAAKQPLLPEDEWQRLFKLPQEPSRLEAAPHAYITPTSEPRGRLHPGVVPATPPQVAVPGTAQRGPSFFCLSLTPVILEIRPFISIDRFQLASPVSISFHLQDEIELAENEMPGLMATRKKYAADQPLKGARIAGCLHMTIQTAVLIETLTSLGAEVTWTSCNIFSTQDHAAAAIAAAGVPVFAWKGETEEEYNWCLEQQLNAFKDGKKLNLILDDGGDLTHLVHDKYPDMLKDCYGVSEETTTGVHHLYRMLKNDKLLVPAINVNDSVTKSKFDNLYGCRESLVDGIKRATDVMIAGKIAVVAGFGDVGKGCAQALHSMGARVIVTEIDPINALQAAMAGYQVTTMEKAASIGQIFVTTTGCRDIITGKHFEAMPNDAIVSNIGHFDIEIDVAWLKTNAASVQNIKPQVDRFLMKNGRHIILLAEGRLVNLGCATGHSSFVMSCSFTNQVLAQIMLYKNADETFAKKYVEFAKSGKLEKKVYVLPKILDEEVARLHLAHCNIELSSLTSTQAEYLGLDVEGPFKTDMYRY
;
A
#
# COMPACT_ATOMS: atom_id res chain seq x y z
N MET A 1 19.21 10.99 -41.03
CA MET A 1 19.27 9.97 -42.10
C MET A 1 18.34 8.84 -41.66
N ASP A 2 17.08 8.80 -42.09
CA ASP A 2 16.34 7.51 -42.20
C ASP A 2 15.00 7.58 -42.97
N ASP A 3 14.82 8.55 -43.87
CA ASP A 3 13.62 8.61 -44.73
C ASP A 3 13.59 7.52 -45.83
N THR A 4 14.60 6.63 -45.87
CA THR A 4 14.74 5.55 -46.87
C THR A 4 14.14 4.21 -46.44
N LEU A 5 13.58 4.08 -45.23
CA LEU A 5 13.09 2.78 -44.69
C LEU A 5 11.63 2.44 -45.04
N LYS A 6 10.85 3.33 -45.66
CA LYS A 6 9.40 3.10 -45.87
C LYS A 6 9.06 2.07 -46.96
N ASP A 7 9.98 1.74 -47.87
CA ASP A 7 9.68 0.98 -49.10
C ASP A 7 10.09 -0.52 -49.10
N VAL A 8 10.48 -1.10 -47.95
CA VAL A 8 10.78 -2.54 -47.92
C VAL A 8 9.47 -3.35 -47.96
N PRO A 9 9.29 -4.28 -48.93
CA PRO A 9 8.11 -5.15 -48.98
C PRO A 9 8.13 -6.16 -47.83
N VAL A 10 6.94 -6.54 -47.35
CA VAL A 10 6.79 -7.57 -46.32
C VAL A 10 7.27 -8.92 -46.87
N THR A 11 8.14 -9.60 -46.13
CA THR A 11 8.72 -10.91 -46.49
C THR A 11 8.25 -12.03 -45.56
N SER A 12 7.96 -11.71 -44.30
CA SER A 12 7.47 -12.66 -43.30
C SER A 12 6.59 -11.97 -42.26
N VAL A 13 5.75 -12.76 -41.59
CA VAL A 13 4.91 -12.30 -40.48
C VAL A 13 5.36 -12.98 -39.20
N GLN A 14 5.70 -12.19 -38.19
CA GLN A 14 6.01 -12.67 -36.86
C GLN A 14 4.83 -12.37 -35.94
N VAL A 15 4.32 -13.37 -35.22
CA VAL A 15 3.16 -13.22 -34.34
C VAL A 15 3.58 -13.57 -32.91
N GLU A 16 3.32 -12.66 -31.97
CA GLU A 16 3.51 -12.94 -30.54
C GLU A 16 2.62 -14.10 -30.09
N ALA A 17 3.16 -15.03 -29.32
CA ALA A 17 2.42 -16.21 -28.88
C ALA A 17 1.18 -15.87 -28.04
N LEU A 18 1.19 -14.76 -27.30
CA LEU A 18 -0.02 -14.27 -26.60
C LEU A 18 -1.13 -13.88 -27.59
N VAL A 19 -0.78 -13.31 -28.75
CA VAL A 19 -1.73 -13.01 -29.82
C VAL A 19 -2.30 -14.31 -30.39
N VAL A 20 -1.44 -15.32 -30.62
CA VAL A 20 -1.90 -16.65 -31.05
C VAL A 20 -2.90 -17.23 -30.06
N MET A 21 -2.63 -17.16 -28.75
CA MET A 21 -3.57 -17.64 -27.72
C MET A 21 -4.91 -16.88 -27.75
N LYS A 22 -4.90 -15.55 -27.89
CA LYS A 22 -6.11 -14.73 -28.00
C LYS A 22 -6.94 -15.13 -29.24
N LEU A 23 -6.28 -15.31 -30.38
CA LEU A 23 -6.91 -15.73 -31.64
C LEU A 23 -7.52 -17.12 -31.50
N VAL A 24 -6.77 -18.09 -30.99
CA VAL A 24 -7.25 -19.47 -30.80
C VAL A 24 -8.44 -19.50 -29.85
N LYS A 25 -8.36 -18.81 -28.69
CA LYS A 25 -9.46 -18.73 -27.72
C LYS A 25 -10.72 -18.15 -28.36
N HIS A 26 -10.62 -17.00 -29.00
CA HIS A 26 -11.76 -16.33 -29.63
C HIS A 26 -12.37 -17.16 -30.78
N CYS A 27 -11.53 -17.70 -31.67
CA CYS A 27 -12.01 -18.50 -32.80
C CYS A 27 -12.66 -19.82 -32.34
N SER A 28 -12.12 -20.43 -31.28
CA SER A 28 -12.66 -21.68 -30.72
C SER A 28 -13.96 -21.43 -29.96
N SER A 29 -14.08 -20.33 -29.21
CA SER A 29 -15.30 -19.98 -28.48
C SER A 29 -16.46 -19.61 -29.41
N ALA A 30 -16.16 -19.02 -30.57
CA ALA A 30 -17.18 -18.64 -31.55
C ALA A 30 -17.58 -19.81 -32.48
N PHE A 31 -16.83 -20.92 -32.49
CA PHE A 31 -17.10 -22.05 -33.38
C PHE A 31 -18.51 -22.64 -33.14
N PRO A 32 -19.33 -22.91 -34.18
CA PRO A 32 -18.99 -22.96 -35.62
C PRO A 32 -19.13 -21.64 -36.38
N THR A 33 -19.43 -20.52 -35.72
CA THR A 33 -19.55 -19.21 -36.38
C THR A 33 -18.19 -18.59 -36.69
N THR A 34 -18.14 -17.72 -37.70
CA THR A 34 -16.90 -17.04 -38.09
C THR A 34 -16.53 -15.96 -37.07
N ALA A 35 -15.36 -16.08 -36.44
CA ALA A 35 -14.80 -15.06 -35.58
C ALA A 35 -13.94 -14.12 -36.41
N THR A 36 -14.03 -12.81 -36.19
CA THR A 36 -13.15 -11.82 -36.81
C THR A 36 -12.65 -10.78 -35.81
N GLY A 37 -11.49 -10.17 -36.07
CA GLY A 37 -10.95 -9.11 -35.23
C GLY A 37 -9.79 -8.37 -35.87
N SER A 38 -9.29 -7.34 -35.19
CA SER A 38 -8.20 -6.49 -35.66
C SER A 38 -6.85 -6.95 -35.11
N LEU A 39 -5.79 -6.73 -35.89
CA LEU A 39 -4.40 -6.98 -35.54
C LEU A 39 -3.64 -5.65 -35.47
N VAL A 40 -2.84 -5.48 -34.42
CA VAL A 40 -1.98 -4.31 -34.25
C VAL A 40 -0.52 -4.73 -34.01
N GLY A 41 0.40 -3.88 -34.44
CA GLY A 41 1.83 -4.18 -34.39
C GLY A 41 2.69 -3.19 -35.14
N MET A 42 3.83 -3.62 -35.65
CA MET A 42 4.76 -2.76 -36.38
C MET A 42 5.52 -3.49 -37.51
N ASP A 43 5.99 -2.73 -38.50
CA ASP A 43 6.88 -3.24 -39.54
C ASP A 43 8.33 -2.93 -39.16
N LYS A 44 9.14 -3.98 -39.09
CA LYS A 44 10.57 -3.90 -38.81
C LYS A 44 11.36 -4.47 -39.97
N LYS A 45 11.68 -3.59 -40.93
CA LYS A 45 12.52 -3.90 -42.10
C LYS A 45 12.00 -5.10 -42.92
N GLY A 46 10.69 -5.16 -43.17
CA GLY A 46 10.06 -6.20 -43.98
C GLY A 46 9.54 -7.39 -43.18
N VAL A 47 9.78 -7.45 -41.87
CA VAL A 47 9.10 -8.38 -40.96
C VAL A 47 7.94 -7.64 -40.31
N LEU A 48 6.73 -8.13 -40.54
CA LEU A 48 5.53 -7.57 -39.90
C LEU A 48 5.35 -8.25 -38.54
N GLU A 49 5.67 -7.53 -37.47
CA GLU A 49 5.55 -7.99 -36.08
C GLU A 49 4.14 -7.67 -35.56
N ILE A 50 3.37 -8.70 -35.26
CA ILE A 50 2.01 -8.62 -34.70
C ILE A 50 2.11 -8.82 -33.19
N THR A 51 1.94 -7.75 -32.43
CA THR A 51 2.18 -7.71 -30.98
C THR A 51 0.90 -7.76 -30.16
N ASN A 52 -0.25 -7.35 -30.72
CA ASN A 52 -1.53 -7.45 -30.03
C ASN A 52 -2.71 -7.67 -31.01
N ALA A 53 -3.84 -8.13 -30.48
CA ALA A 53 -5.08 -8.32 -31.23
C ALA A 53 -6.30 -8.16 -30.34
N PHE A 54 -7.42 -7.74 -30.94
CA PHE A 54 -8.70 -7.62 -30.25
C PHE A 54 -9.87 -8.06 -31.17
N PRO A 55 -10.91 -8.71 -30.61
CA PRO A 55 -12.06 -9.17 -31.38
C PRO A 55 -12.96 -8.00 -31.81
N PHE A 56 -13.67 -8.16 -32.94
CA PHE A 56 -14.79 -7.27 -33.22
C PHE A 56 -16.02 -7.71 -32.40
N PRO A 57 -16.83 -6.77 -31.88
CA PRO A 57 -18.06 -7.10 -31.19
C PRO A 57 -19.00 -7.94 -32.08
N SER A 58 -19.59 -8.99 -31.51
CA SER A 58 -20.61 -9.78 -32.20
C SER A 58 -21.88 -8.93 -32.39
N VAL A 59 -22.36 -8.82 -33.63
CA VAL A 59 -23.63 -8.15 -33.93
C VAL A 59 -24.76 -9.09 -33.51
N GLU A 60 -25.53 -8.73 -32.47
CA GLU A 60 -26.70 -9.50 -32.05
C GLU A 60 -27.73 -9.55 -33.19
N VAL A 61 -28.17 -10.76 -33.54
CA VAL A 61 -29.27 -10.96 -34.50
C VAL A 61 -30.57 -10.64 -33.76
N SER A 62 -31.21 -9.52 -34.10
CA SER A 62 -32.54 -9.19 -33.59
C SER A 62 -33.51 -10.31 -33.99
N GLY A 63 -34.06 -11.01 -32.99
CA GLY A 63 -34.86 -12.22 -33.12
C GLY A 63 -36.09 -12.07 -34.01
N THR A 64 -35.91 -12.25 -35.31
CA THR A 64 -36.98 -12.50 -36.26
C THR A 64 -36.61 -13.74 -37.06
N ASP A 65 -37.54 -14.68 -37.09
CA ASP A 65 -37.43 -15.99 -37.70
C ASP A 65 -36.87 -15.92 -39.13
N ASN A 66 -35.58 -16.23 -39.32
CA ASN A 66 -35.04 -16.89 -40.51
C ASN A 66 -33.54 -17.24 -40.35
N HIS A 67 -33.24 -18.52 -40.61
CA HIS A 67 -31.98 -19.19 -40.97
C HIS A 67 -30.62 -18.78 -40.35
N GLN A 68 -29.88 -19.79 -39.85
CA GLN A 68 -28.45 -19.76 -39.45
C GLN A 68 -27.48 -19.09 -40.46
N ASN A 69 -27.88 -18.89 -41.72
CA ASN A 69 -27.07 -18.24 -42.75
C ASN A 69 -26.87 -16.72 -42.53
N ASP A 70 -27.81 -16.03 -41.88
CA ASP A 70 -27.73 -14.57 -41.70
C ASP A 70 -26.66 -14.17 -40.67
N ALA A 71 -26.54 -14.92 -39.57
CA ALA A 71 -25.53 -14.68 -38.54
C ALA A 71 -24.09 -14.87 -39.07
N SER A 72 -23.85 -15.91 -39.86
CA SER A 72 -22.52 -16.18 -40.46
C SER A 72 -22.14 -15.16 -41.52
N SER A 73 -23.10 -14.70 -42.34
CA SER A 73 -22.89 -13.66 -43.33
C SER A 73 -22.56 -12.30 -42.69
N LEU A 74 -23.28 -11.94 -41.61
CA LEU A 74 -23.01 -10.71 -40.85
C LEU A 74 -21.65 -10.77 -40.15
N ALA A 75 -21.30 -11.91 -39.55
CA ALA A 75 -19.99 -12.12 -38.91
C ALA A 75 -18.83 -12.04 -39.91
N ALA A 76 -19.01 -12.56 -41.13
CA ALA A 76 -18.02 -12.47 -42.20
C ALA A 76 -17.86 -11.04 -42.76
N ALA A 77 -18.89 -10.19 -42.68
CA ALA A 77 -18.85 -8.79 -43.10
C ALA A 77 -18.41 -7.82 -41.98
N ALA A 78 -18.22 -8.32 -40.75
CA ALA A 78 -17.92 -7.53 -39.57
C ALA A 78 -16.69 -6.60 -39.69
N PRO A 79 -15.56 -6.98 -40.33
CA PRO A 79 -14.38 -6.12 -40.43
C PRO A 79 -14.61 -4.82 -41.22
N ARG A 80 -15.60 -4.79 -42.13
CA ARG A 80 -15.96 -3.62 -42.94
C ARG A 80 -17.27 -2.95 -42.50
N ALA A 81 -17.87 -3.41 -41.41
CA ALA A 81 -19.10 -2.83 -40.87
C ALA A 81 -18.80 -1.46 -40.23
N LYS A 82 -19.65 -0.46 -40.51
CA LYS A 82 -19.43 0.92 -40.06
C LYS A 82 -19.25 1.04 -38.54
N ALA A 83 -20.02 0.29 -37.75
CA ALA A 83 -19.90 0.27 -36.28
C ALA A 83 -18.53 -0.28 -35.83
N ASN A 84 -18.04 -1.33 -36.47
CA ASN A 84 -16.76 -1.94 -36.12
C ASN A 84 -15.57 -1.09 -36.56
N ILE A 85 -15.69 -0.31 -37.63
CA ILE A 85 -14.68 0.69 -38.02
C ILE A 85 -14.54 1.76 -36.92
N VAL A 86 -15.67 2.25 -36.37
CA VAL A 86 -15.66 3.21 -35.26
C VAL A 86 -15.03 2.58 -34.01
N TYR A 87 -15.49 1.39 -33.63
CA TYR A 87 -14.95 0.63 -32.50
C TYR A 87 -13.44 0.38 -32.63
N GLN A 88 -12.97 -0.01 -33.81
CA GLN A 88 -11.55 -0.24 -34.06
C GLN A 88 -10.72 1.03 -33.83
N ASN A 89 -11.21 2.18 -34.31
CA ASN A 89 -10.52 3.45 -34.15
C ASN A 89 -10.49 3.92 -32.69
N GLU A 90 -11.57 3.69 -31.93
CA GLU A 90 -11.62 3.95 -30.49
C GLU A 90 -10.67 3.04 -29.71
N MET A 91 -10.67 1.74 -30.01
CA MET A 91 -9.75 0.78 -29.39
C MET A 91 -8.29 1.15 -29.68
N ILE A 92 -7.96 1.52 -30.92
CA ILE A 92 -6.63 2.00 -31.28
C ILE A 92 -6.26 3.26 -30.48
N ARG A 93 -7.21 4.18 -30.25
CA ARG A 93 -6.97 5.38 -29.43
C ARG A 93 -6.67 5.00 -27.98
N HIS A 94 -7.45 4.12 -27.37
CA HIS A 94 -7.20 3.66 -26.01
C HIS A 94 -5.87 2.92 -25.87
N LEU A 95 -5.51 2.08 -26.84
CA LEU A 95 -4.21 1.42 -26.86
C LEU A 95 -3.04 2.42 -26.89
N LYS A 96 -3.19 3.56 -27.58
CA LYS A 96 -2.20 4.65 -27.54
C LYS A 96 -2.12 5.31 -26.17
N GLU A 97 -3.25 5.50 -25.48
CA GLU A 97 -3.29 6.12 -24.13
C GLU A 97 -2.55 5.25 -23.10
N VAL A 98 -2.57 3.93 -23.26
CA VAL A 98 -1.85 2.98 -22.37
C VAL A 98 -0.46 2.57 -22.88
N ASN A 99 0.12 3.32 -23.84
CA ASN A 99 1.44 3.05 -24.42
C ASN A 99 1.63 1.63 -25.01
N VAL A 100 0.57 1.02 -25.55
CA VAL A 100 0.62 -0.25 -26.27
C VAL A 100 0.70 0.01 -27.79
N ASP A 101 1.34 -0.89 -28.53
CA ASP A 101 1.36 -0.84 -29.99
C ASP A 101 -0.04 -0.71 -30.58
N ALA A 102 -0.24 0.34 -31.37
CA ALA A 102 -1.56 0.74 -31.84
C ALA A 102 -1.62 0.97 -33.36
N ASN A 103 -0.60 0.56 -34.12
CA ASN A 103 -0.67 0.65 -35.58
C ASN A 103 -1.44 -0.57 -36.11
N ASN A 104 -2.45 -0.33 -36.94
CA ASN A 104 -3.17 -1.41 -37.59
C ASN A 104 -2.29 -2.08 -38.64
N VAL A 105 -2.04 -3.37 -38.46
CA VAL A 105 -1.23 -4.21 -39.35
C VAL A 105 -2.07 -5.26 -40.08
N GLY A 106 -3.34 -5.41 -39.74
CA GLY A 106 -4.16 -6.45 -40.31
C GLY A 106 -5.45 -6.77 -39.56
N TRP A 107 -6.01 -7.91 -39.93
CA TRP A 107 -7.20 -8.49 -39.32
C TRP A 107 -7.06 -10.01 -39.30
N TYR A 108 -7.85 -10.69 -38.48
CA TYR A 108 -7.89 -12.15 -38.43
C TYR A 108 -9.29 -12.69 -38.63
N THR A 109 -9.37 -13.95 -39.08
CA THR A 109 -10.62 -14.70 -39.23
C THR A 109 -10.45 -16.17 -38.85
N SER A 110 -11.52 -16.78 -38.33
CA SER A 110 -11.60 -18.23 -38.19
C SER A 110 -11.95 -18.91 -39.52
N ALA A 111 -11.54 -20.16 -39.66
CA ALA A 111 -11.85 -21.05 -40.78
C ALA A 111 -12.28 -22.44 -40.28
N THR A 112 -13.03 -23.15 -41.11
CA THR A 112 -13.50 -24.51 -40.83
C THR A 112 -13.09 -25.43 -41.98
N MET A 113 -12.24 -26.42 -41.70
CA MET A 113 -11.79 -27.40 -42.70
C MET A 113 -11.15 -26.78 -43.96
N GLY A 114 -10.45 -25.66 -43.81
CA GLY A 114 -9.80 -24.91 -44.89
C GLY A 114 -10.75 -24.04 -45.73
N ASN A 115 -12.03 -23.93 -45.35
CA ASN A 115 -13.00 -23.11 -46.05
C ASN A 115 -12.98 -21.67 -45.51
N PHE A 116 -12.17 -20.80 -46.13
CA PHE A 116 -12.11 -19.37 -45.79
C PHE A 116 -12.09 -18.44 -47.03
N ILE A 117 -11.74 -18.98 -48.20
CA ILE A 117 -11.67 -18.19 -49.43
C ILE A 117 -13.09 -18.02 -49.98
N ASN A 118 -13.69 -16.88 -49.65
CA ASN A 118 -15.00 -16.46 -50.13
C ASN A 118 -14.96 -14.97 -50.51
N LEU A 119 -16.06 -14.46 -51.08
CA LEU A 119 -16.12 -13.07 -51.52
C LEU A 119 -15.91 -12.09 -50.35
N SER A 120 -16.48 -12.37 -49.18
CA SER A 120 -16.34 -11.55 -47.97
C SER A 120 -14.88 -11.42 -47.53
N PHE A 121 -14.10 -12.50 -47.60
CA PHE A 121 -12.66 -12.48 -47.30
C PHE A 121 -11.90 -11.54 -48.23
N ILE A 122 -12.18 -11.61 -49.54
CA ILE A 122 -11.55 -10.75 -50.54
C ILE A 122 -11.94 -9.28 -50.31
N GLU A 123 -13.21 -9.01 -50.04
CA GLU A 123 -13.70 -7.65 -49.80
C GLU A 123 -13.11 -7.03 -48.52
N ASN A 124 -12.99 -7.82 -47.45
CA ASN A 124 -12.37 -7.39 -46.20
C ASN A 124 -10.87 -7.12 -46.41
N GLN A 125 -10.15 -8.06 -47.03
CA GLN A 125 -8.72 -7.86 -47.27
C GLN A 125 -8.46 -6.66 -48.20
N TYR A 126 -9.28 -6.46 -49.24
CA TYR A 126 -9.20 -5.27 -50.09
C TYR A 126 -9.47 -3.99 -49.30
N HIS A 127 -10.44 -4.00 -48.38
CA HIS A 127 -10.77 -2.84 -47.53
C HIS A 127 -9.55 -2.35 -46.74
N TYR A 128 -8.86 -3.25 -46.04
CA TYR A 128 -7.66 -2.88 -45.27
C TYR A 128 -6.46 -2.58 -46.17
N GLN A 129 -6.23 -3.40 -47.20
CA GLN A 129 -5.04 -3.31 -48.04
C GLN A 129 -5.06 -2.10 -48.99
N ARG A 130 -6.23 -1.54 -49.31
CA ARG A 130 -6.35 -0.30 -50.07
C ARG A 130 -5.71 0.89 -49.34
N ASP A 131 -5.85 0.92 -48.02
CA ASP A 131 -5.40 2.05 -47.19
C ASP A 131 -3.98 1.79 -46.63
N ASN A 132 -3.58 0.52 -46.46
CA ASN A 132 -2.22 0.11 -46.11
C ASN A 132 -1.80 -1.15 -46.90
N ASP A 133 -0.87 -1.01 -47.85
CA ASP A 133 -0.43 -2.16 -48.66
C ASP A 133 0.26 -3.25 -47.83
N LYS A 134 0.78 -2.95 -46.63
CA LYS A 134 1.47 -3.93 -45.77
C LYS A 134 0.52 -4.78 -44.92
N THR A 135 -0.79 -4.59 -45.05
CA THR A 135 -1.79 -5.34 -44.27
C THR A 135 -1.83 -6.83 -44.63
N VAL A 136 -1.88 -7.67 -43.59
CA VAL A 136 -2.09 -9.12 -43.71
C VAL A 136 -3.39 -9.60 -43.06
N ALA A 137 -3.98 -10.66 -43.61
CA ALA A 137 -5.06 -11.43 -43.00
C ALA A 137 -4.50 -12.69 -42.34
N ILE A 138 -4.72 -12.87 -41.04
CA ILE A 138 -4.38 -14.11 -40.33
C ILE A 138 -5.60 -15.04 -40.33
N VAL A 139 -5.42 -16.26 -40.82
CA VAL A 139 -6.46 -17.29 -40.87
C VAL A 139 -6.10 -18.40 -39.90
N HIS A 140 -7.00 -18.66 -38.95
CA HIS A 140 -6.88 -19.77 -38.00
C HIS A 140 -7.96 -20.83 -38.27
N ASP A 141 -7.56 -22.06 -38.57
CA ASP A 141 -8.50 -23.16 -38.81
C ASP A 141 -8.74 -23.94 -37.52
N VAL A 142 -9.92 -23.73 -36.93
CA VAL A 142 -10.30 -24.30 -35.63
C VAL A 142 -10.43 -25.83 -35.74
N SER A 143 -11.00 -26.33 -36.83
CA SER A 143 -11.27 -27.75 -37.03
C SER A 143 -10.01 -28.58 -37.30
N LYS A 144 -9.01 -28.00 -37.98
CA LYS A 144 -7.71 -28.65 -38.15
C LYS A 144 -6.85 -28.54 -36.89
N SER A 145 -6.94 -27.41 -36.20
CA SER A 145 -6.18 -27.20 -34.96
C SER A 145 -6.63 -28.12 -33.82
N SER A 146 -7.92 -28.45 -33.75
CA SER A 146 -8.43 -29.43 -32.78
C SER A 146 -7.91 -30.86 -32.98
N GLN A 147 -7.31 -31.17 -34.14
CA GLN A 147 -6.68 -32.47 -34.42
C GLN A 147 -5.20 -32.52 -33.97
N GLY A 148 -4.71 -31.48 -33.28
CA GLY A 148 -3.40 -31.49 -32.61
C GLY A 148 -2.31 -30.65 -33.28
N ASN A 149 -2.57 -30.04 -34.43
CA ASN A 149 -1.61 -29.18 -35.14
C ASN A 149 -2.13 -27.76 -35.29
N LEU A 150 -1.47 -26.77 -34.67
CA LEU A 150 -1.82 -25.35 -34.84
C LEU A 150 -1.77 -24.98 -36.33
N THR A 151 -2.92 -24.56 -36.86
CA THR A 151 -3.02 -24.09 -38.25
C THR A 151 -3.27 -22.59 -38.25
N LEU A 152 -2.21 -21.84 -38.56
CA LEU A 152 -2.20 -20.38 -38.63
C LEU A 152 -1.48 -19.96 -39.91
N ARG A 153 -2.15 -19.20 -40.78
CA ARG A 153 -1.61 -18.79 -42.10
C ARG A 153 -1.83 -17.30 -42.32
N ALA A 154 -0.88 -16.63 -42.95
CA ALA A 154 -0.97 -15.20 -43.27
C ALA A 154 -1.13 -15.00 -44.77
N PHE A 155 -2.12 -14.22 -45.18
CA PHE A 155 -2.42 -13.93 -46.59
C PHE A 155 -2.50 -12.43 -46.87
N LYS A 156 -2.17 -12.07 -48.11
CA LYS A 156 -2.38 -10.73 -48.70
C LYS A 156 -2.90 -10.89 -50.12
N LEU A 157 -3.66 -9.92 -50.63
CA LEU A 157 -4.04 -9.91 -52.05
C LEU A 157 -2.85 -9.48 -52.91
N SER A 158 -2.65 -10.11 -54.06
CA SER A 158 -1.61 -9.67 -54.99
C SER A 158 -1.91 -8.28 -55.53
N SER A 159 -0.87 -7.47 -55.77
CA SER A 159 -1.04 -6.12 -56.31
C SER A 159 -1.75 -6.11 -57.66
N ASN A 160 -1.51 -7.13 -58.50
CA ASN A 160 -2.19 -7.30 -59.78
C ASN A 160 -3.69 -7.55 -59.60
N PHE A 161 -4.08 -8.35 -58.60
CA PHE A 161 -5.48 -8.62 -58.30
C PHE A 161 -6.17 -7.39 -57.67
N MET A 162 -5.50 -6.64 -56.80
CA MET A 162 -6.02 -5.39 -56.21
C MET A 162 -6.44 -4.37 -57.28
N VAL A 163 -5.62 -4.21 -58.33
CA VAL A 163 -5.94 -3.32 -59.46
C VAL A 163 -7.15 -3.84 -60.25
N ALA A 164 -7.17 -5.13 -60.57
CA ALA A 164 -8.28 -5.74 -61.31
C ALA A 164 -9.62 -5.68 -60.52
N PHE A 165 -9.58 -5.90 -59.21
CA PHE A 165 -10.73 -5.83 -58.32
C PHE A 165 -11.28 -4.40 -58.20
N LYS A 166 -10.40 -3.39 -58.13
CA LYS A 166 -10.79 -1.97 -58.14
C LYS A 166 -11.49 -1.55 -59.42
N GLU A 167 -11.05 -2.04 -60.57
CA GLU A 167 -11.64 -1.70 -61.87
C GLU A 167 -12.97 -2.42 -62.16
N GLY A 168 -13.33 -3.47 -61.41
CA GLY A 168 -14.58 -4.23 -61.58
C GLY A 168 -14.68 -5.00 -62.90
N LYS A 169 -13.58 -5.13 -63.65
CA LYS A 169 -13.55 -5.74 -64.99
C LYS A 169 -13.12 -7.20 -64.93
N PHE A 170 -13.98 -8.07 -64.42
CA PHE A 170 -13.81 -9.53 -64.45
C PHE A 170 -14.39 -10.17 -65.73
N THR A 171 -14.16 -9.55 -66.89
CA THR A 171 -14.56 -10.11 -68.20
C THR A 171 -13.51 -11.10 -68.71
N THR A 172 -13.90 -12.04 -69.56
CA THR A 172 -13.00 -13.04 -70.17
C THR A 172 -11.83 -12.40 -70.91
N GLU A 173 -12.04 -11.26 -71.58
CA GLU A 173 -10.97 -10.51 -72.27
C GLU A 173 -9.99 -9.81 -71.30
N SER A 174 -10.48 -9.31 -70.16
CA SER A 174 -9.66 -8.64 -69.14
C SER A 174 -8.77 -9.63 -68.39
N LEU A 175 -9.31 -10.81 -68.07
CA LEU A 175 -8.57 -11.90 -67.42
C LEU A 175 -7.50 -12.51 -68.34
N GLN A 176 -7.78 -12.63 -69.64
CA GLN A 176 -6.79 -13.08 -70.64
C GLN A 176 -5.63 -12.08 -70.80
N LYS A 177 -5.89 -10.77 -70.70
CA LYS A 177 -4.85 -9.73 -70.76
C LYS A 177 -4.01 -9.64 -69.49
N SER A 178 -4.61 -9.84 -68.33
CA SER A 178 -3.93 -9.74 -67.02
C SER A 178 -3.14 -11.00 -66.63
N ARG A 179 -3.34 -12.13 -67.34
CA ARG A 179 -2.74 -13.45 -67.03
C ARG A 179 -2.99 -13.93 -65.60
N LEU A 180 -4.01 -13.41 -64.92
CA LEU A 180 -4.32 -13.77 -63.54
C LEU A 180 -4.92 -15.18 -63.48
N THR A 181 -4.25 -16.07 -62.76
CA THR A 181 -4.83 -17.37 -62.37
C THR A 181 -5.34 -17.33 -60.93
N PHE A 182 -6.11 -18.34 -60.52
CA PHE A 182 -6.59 -18.44 -59.13
C PHE A 182 -5.45 -18.50 -58.09
N LYS A 183 -4.25 -18.94 -58.51
CA LYS A 183 -3.05 -19.00 -57.65
C LYS A 183 -2.41 -17.63 -57.43
N ASP A 184 -2.73 -16.66 -58.28
CA ASP A 184 -2.15 -15.32 -58.25
C ASP A 184 -3.01 -14.33 -57.45
N ILE A 185 -4.10 -14.79 -56.83
CA ILE A 185 -5.02 -13.95 -56.06
C ILE A 185 -4.45 -13.68 -54.66
N LEU A 186 -4.03 -14.72 -53.96
CA LEU A 186 -3.51 -14.64 -52.59
C LEU A 186 -2.03 -14.96 -52.55
N ILE A 187 -1.27 -14.08 -51.92
CA ILE A 187 0.14 -14.29 -51.55
C ILE A 187 0.15 -14.75 -50.10
N GLU A 188 0.78 -15.89 -49.84
CA GLU A 188 0.97 -16.42 -48.50
C GLU A 188 2.35 -16.02 -47.97
N PHE A 189 2.39 -15.59 -46.70
CA PHE A 189 3.64 -15.28 -46.01
C PHE A 189 3.98 -16.35 -44.97
N PRO A 190 5.28 -16.66 -44.77
CA PRO A 190 5.71 -17.51 -43.68
C PRO A 190 5.37 -16.84 -42.35
N VAL A 191 4.75 -17.61 -41.45
CA VAL A 191 4.39 -17.18 -40.10
C VAL A 191 5.35 -17.77 -39.09
N THR A 192 6.01 -16.93 -38.30
CA THR A 192 6.83 -17.34 -37.17
C THR A 192 6.15 -16.94 -35.86
N VAL A 193 6.07 -17.87 -34.92
CA VAL A 193 5.55 -17.57 -33.57
C VAL A 193 6.74 -17.18 -32.71
N HIS A 194 6.68 -15.98 -32.13
CA HIS A 194 7.68 -15.48 -31.20
C HIS A 194 7.15 -15.57 -29.77
N ASN A 195 7.99 -16.10 -28.88
CA ASN A 195 7.70 -16.13 -27.45
C ASN A 195 8.47 -15.00 -26.77
N SER A 196 7.76 -14.04 -26.19
CA SER A 196 8.39 -13.05 -25.33
C SER A 196 9.06 -13.71 -24.12
N HIS A 197 10.05 -13.04 -23.54
CA HIS A 197 10.69 -13.50 -22.30
C HIS A 197 9.69 -13.61 -21.14
N LEU A 198 8.71 -12.71 -21.09
CA LEU A 198 7.60 -12.75 -20.13
C LEU A 198 6.77 -14.03 -20.27
N LEU A 199 6.38 -14.38 -21.50
CA LEU A 199 5.63 -15.62 -21.74
C LEU A 199 6.49 -16.86 -21.46
N THR A 200 7.77 -16.82 -21.80
CA THR A 200 8.71 -17.92 -21.52
C THR A 200 8.83 -18.15 -20.00
N SER A 201 8.94 -17.08 -19.22
CA SER A 201 8.93 -17.14 -17.76
C SER A 201 7.60 -17.67 -17.21
N TYR A 202 6.47 -17.22 -17.76
CA TYR A 202 5.14 -17.73 -17.41
C TYR A 202 5.01 -19.24 -17.70
N LEU A 203 5.44 -19.69 -18.87
CA LEU A 203 5.43 -21.12 -19.26
C LEU A 203 6.35 -21.98 -18.37
N HIS A 204 7.40 -21.41 -17.77
CA HIS A 204 8.23 -22.09 -16.78
C HIS A 204 7.58 -22.15 -15.38
N GLN A 205 6.65 -21.26 -15.07
CA GLN A 205 5.89 -21.25 -13.82
C GLN A 205 4.64 -22.14 -13.88
N VAL A 206 4.17 -22.44 -15.10
CA VAL A 206 3.08 -23.37 -15.36
C VAL A 206 3.45 -24.79 -14.88
N PRO A 207 2.69 -25.38 -13.93
CA PRO A 207 2.90 -26.76 -13.50
C PRO A 207 2.79 -27.74 -14.68
N ALA A 208 3.69 -28.73 -14.74
CA ALA A 208 3.63 -29.78 -15.75
C ALA A 208 2.34 -30.61 -15.64
N VAL A 209 1.85 -31.11 -16.77
CA VAL A 209 0.70 -32.02 -16.81
C VAL A 209 1.02 -33.25 -15.94
N PRO A 210 0.13 -33.64 -15.01
CA PRO A 210 0.36 -34.83 -14.18
C PRO A 210 0.48 -36.09 -15.06
N ASP A 211 1.36 -37.03 -14.67
CA ASP A 211 1.71 -38.25 -15.43
C ASP A 211 0.52 -39.18 -15.74
N SER A 212 -0.65 -38.97 -15.12
CA SER A 212 -1.86 -39.75 -15.38
C SER A 212 -3.02 -38.81 -15.75
N PRO A 213 -3.51 -38.86 -17.01
CA PRO A 213 -4.59 -37.98 -17.48
C PRO A 213 -5.99 -38.43 -17.02
N GLU A 214 -6.12 -39.61 -16.40
CA GLU A 214 -7.41 -40.16 -15.99
C GLU A 214 -7.61 -40.02 -14.47
N LEU A 215 -8.50 -39.12 -14.08
CA LEU A 215 -9.09 -39.15 -12.74
C LEU A 215 -9.99 -40.39 -12.64
N PRO A 216 -9.90 -41.21 -11.58
CA PRO A 216 -10.80 -42.33 -11.39
C PRO A 216 -12.24 -41.80 -11.30
N LEU A 217 -13.11 -42.32 -12.16
CA LEU A 217 -14.53 -41.96 -12.16
C LEU A 217 -15.15 -42.33 -10.81
N PRO A 218 -15.86 -41.40 -10.14
CA PRO A 218 -16.50 -41.69 -8.85
C PRO A 218 -17.57 -42.78 -9.03
N ALA A 219 -17.63 -43.72 -8.09
CA ALA A 219 -18.50 -44.89 -8.21
C ALA A 219 -19.98 -44.54 -7.94
N SER A 220 -20.27 -43.38 -7.36
CA SER A 220 -21.64 -42.91 -7.13
C SER A 220 -21.74 -41.39 -6.94
N LEU A 221 -22.95 -40.86 -7.14
CA LEU A 221 -23.27 -39.44 -6.93
C LEU A 221 -23.04 -38.99 -5.47
N GLY A 222 -23.22 -39.90 -4.51
CA GLY A 222 -22.98 -39.64 -3.08
C GLY A 222 -21.50 -39.55 -2.70
N GLU A 223 -20.59 -40.03 -3.55
CA GLU A 223 -19.13 -39.92 -3.35
C GLU A 223 -18.64 -38.52 -3.74
N ILE A 224 -19.21 -37.93 -4.80
CA ILE A 224 -18.93 -36.57 -5.27
C ILE A 224 -19.32 -35.52 -4.21
N GLN A 225 -20.45 -35.71 -3.52
CA GLN A 225 -20.91 -34.78 -2.48
C GLN A 225 -20.07 -34.84 -1.20
N ARG A 226 -19.48 -35.99 -0.88
CA ARG A 226 -18.62 -36.16 0.31
C ARG A 226 -17.17 -35.76 0.04
N LYS A 227 -16.72 -35.92 -1.20
CA LYS A 227 -15.35 -35.63 -1.63
C LYS A 227 -15.43 -35.03 -3.04
N ALA A 228 -15.46 -33.70 -3.11
CA ALA A 228 -15.40 -33.01 -4.38
C ALA A 228 -14.17 -33.50 -5.17
N PRO A 229 -14.31 -33.84 -6.46
CA PRO A 229 -13.16 -34.27 -7.26
C PRO A 229 -12.11 -33.18 -7.22
N GLN A 230 -10.93 -33.50 -6.67
CA GLN A 230 -9.78 -32.62 -6.77
C GLN A 230 -9.28 -32.71 -8.20
N ILE A 231 -9.80 -31.81 -9.05
CA ILE A 231 -9.20 -31.57 -10.36
C ILE A 231 -7.77 -31.10 -10.06
N PRO A 232 -6.74 -31.81 -10.53
CA PRO A 232 -5.38 -31.36 -10.33
C PRO A 232 -5.27 -29.97 -10.96
N ALA A 233 -4.74 -29.01 -10.22
CA ALA A 233 -4.53 -27.64 -10.69
C ALA A 233 -3.36 -27.63 -11.69
N TYR A 234 -3.58 -28.20 -12.88
CA TYR A 234 -2.75 -27.99 -14.04
C TYR A 234 -3.49 -27.02 -14.96
N PRO A 235 -2.78 -26.15 -15.69
CA PRO A 235 -3.44 -25.22 -16.60
C PRO A 235 -4.11 -26.01 -17.73
N SER A 236 -5.43 -26.01 -17.71
CA SER A 236 -6.26 -26.50 -18.81
C SER A 236 -6.69 -25.32 -19.68
N PHE A 237 -6.89 -25.56 -20.98
CA PHE A 237 -7.37 -24.54 -21.92
C PHE A 237 -8.70 -23.90 -21.46
N ASP A 238 -9.55 -24.68 -20.80
CA ASP A 238 -10.87 -24.26 -20.32
C ASP A 238 -10.79 -23.41 -19.03
N SER A 239 -9.68 -23.49 -18.29
CA SER A 239 -9.42 -22.75 -17.05
C SER A 239 -8.43 -21.58 -17.23
N LEU A 240 -8.06 -21.27 -18.49
CA LEU A 240 -7.19 -20.14 -18.83
C LEU A 240 -7.96 -18.83 -18.66
N ASP A 241 -7.98 -18.34 -17.43
CA ASP A 241 -8.45 -17.02 -17.08
C ASP A 241 -7.43 -15.96 -17.54
N LEU A 242 -7.93 -14.86 -18.10
CA LEU A 242 -7.11 -13.73 -18.57
C LEU A 242 -6.97 -12.65 -17.48
N SER A 243 -7.36 -12.98 -16.24
CA SER A 243 -7.14 -12.11 -15.10
C SER A 243 -5.64 -11.86 -14.91
N ILE A 244 -5.33 -10.63 -14.50
CA ILE A 244 -3.96 -10.19 -14.26
C ILE A 244 -3.38 -11.08 -13.16
N ASP A 245 -2.39 -11.90 -13.51
CA ASP A 245 -1.66 -12.67 -12.52
C ASP A 245 -0.91 -11.68 -11.62
N PRO A 246 -1.22 -11.60 -10.31
CA PRO A 246 -0.59 -10.65 -9.41
C PRO A 246 0.93 -10.80 -9.35
N PHE A 247 1.44 -12.00 -9.66
CA PHE A 247 2.87 -12.27 -9.73
C PHE A 247 3.49 -11.69 -11.00
N LEU A 248 2.81 -11.75 -12.14
CA LEU A 248 3.27 -11.16 -13.39
C LEU A 248 3.19 -9.62 -13.34
N GLU A 249 2.14 -9.08 -12.72
CA GLU A 249 2.00 -7.66 -12.41
C GLU A 249 3.15 -7.21 -11.52
N LYS A 250 3.37 -7.89 -10.39
CA LYS A 250 4.46 -7.54 -9.48
C LYS A 250 5.85 -7.68 -10.11
N THR A 251 6.05 -8.66 -10.97
CA THR A 251 7.30 -8.82 -11.72
C THR A 251 7.50 -7.69 -12.72
N SER A 252 6.41 -7.21 -13.34
CA SER A 252 6.44 -6.08 -14.27
C SER A 252 6.72 -4.77 -13.53
N ASP A 253 6.10 -4.55 -12.36
CA ASP A 253 6.39 -3.41 -11.49
C ASP A 253 7.86 -3.40 -11.08
N LEU A 254 8.39 -4.54 -10.63
CA LEU A 254 9.80 -4.65 -10.23
C LEU A 254 10.77 -4.42 -11.41
N LEU A 255 10.39 -4.82 -12.62
CA LEU A 255 11.17 -4.53 -13.83
C LEU A 255 11.11 -3.05 -14.19
N LEU A 256 9.95 -2.40 -14.06
CA LEU A 256 9.79 -0.96 -14.28
C LEU A 256 10.61 -0.16 -13.26
N ASP A 257 10.51 -0.50 -11.98
CA ASP A 257 11.31 0.09 -10.90
C ASP A 257 12.81 -0.07 -11.18
N SER A 258 13.24 -1.25 -11.64
CA SER A 258 14.64 -1.51 -12.01
C SER A 258 15.10 -0.68 -13.20
N ILE A 259 14.24 -0.49 -14.20
CA ILE A 259 14.52 0.35 -15.38
C ILE A 259 14.62 1.83 -14.96
N GLU A 260 13.70 2.33 -14.14
CA GLU A 260 13.71 3.72 -13.64
C GLU A 260 14.93 4.02 -12.76
N ALA A 261 15.28 3.08 -11.87
CA ALA A 261 16.52 3.16 -11.09
C ALA A 261 17.75 3.22 -12.02
N HIS A 262 17.80 2.37 -13.04
CA HIS A 262 18.90 2.38 -14.01
C HIS A 262 19.00 3.69 -14.80
N TYR A 263 17.87 4.27 -15.21
CA TYR A 263 17.85 5.58 -15.88
C TYR A 263 18.34 6.71 -14.97
N THR A 264 17.96 6.68 -13.70
CA THR A 264 18.40 7.66 -12.69
C THR A 264 19.92 7.58 -12.49
N ASP A 265 20.46 6.36 -12.36
CA ASP A 265 21.89 6.13 -12.24
C ASP A 265 22.67 6.55 -13.49
N LEU A 266 22.13 6.28 -14.68
CA LEU A 266 22.72 6.72 -15.94
C LEU A 266 22.79 8.24 -16.02
N ASN A 267 21.72 8.94 -15.63
CA ASN A 267 21.67 10.40 -15.59
C ASN A 267 22.68 10.99 -14.60
N ASN A 268 22.78 10.40 -13.40
CA ASN A 268 23.75 10.78 -12.38
C ASN A 268 25.20 10.59 -12.88
N HIS A 269 25.47 9.47 -13.55
CA HIS A 269 26.78 9.20 -14.14
C HIS A 269 27.14 10.18 -15.26
N GLN A 270 26.19 10.48 -16.16
CA GLN A 270 26.40 11.47 -17.23
C GLN A 270 26.63 12.88 -16.65
N TYR A 271 25.92 13.25 -15.58
CA TYR A 271 26.13 14.52 -14.89
C TYR A 271 27.52 14.59 -14.25
N TYR A 272 27.93 13.53 -13.56
CA TYR A 272 29.28 13.38 -13.01
C TYR A 272 30.36 13.53 -14.09
N GLN A 273 30.24 12.83 -15.23
CA GLN A 273 31.21 12.94 -16.34
C GLN A 273 31.32 14.38 -16.87
N ARG A 274 30.20 15.10 -16.99
CA ARG A 274 30.20 16.51 -17.43
C ARG A 274 30.83 17.46 -16.41
N GLN A 275 30.72 17.17 -15.11
CA GLN A 275 31.39 17.96 -14.07
C GLN A 275 32.89 17.66 -14.01
N LEU A 276 33.26 16.38 -14.05
CA LEU A 276 34.65 15.94 -14.04
C LEU A 276 35.44 16.54 -15.21
N GLY A 277 34.87 16.49 -16.43
CA GLY A 277 35.50 17.08 -17.61
C GLY A 277 35.73 18.59 -17.50
N ARG A 278 34.80 19.32 -16.86
CA ARG A 278 34.92 20.77 -16.64
C ARG A 278 36.04 21.10 -15.64
N GLU A 279 36.13 20.37 -14.54
CA GLU A 279 37.19 20.59 -13.54
C GLU A 279 38.56 20.17 -14.08
N GLN A 280 38.66 19.07 -14.83
CA GLN A 280 39.92 18.66 -15.48
C GLN A 280 40.43 19.70 -16.48
N GLN A 281 39.53 20.34 -17.26
CA GLN A 281 39.92 21.43 -18.15
C GLN A 281 40.46 22.65 -17.39
N LYS A 282 39.85 23.04 -16.27
CA LYS A 282 40.34 24.14 -15.42
C LYS A 282 41.72 23.83 -14.84
N ILE A 283 41.92 22.59 -14.36
CA ILE A 283 43.22 22.14 -13.84
C ILE A 283 44.29 22.21 -14.94
N SER A 284 43.99 21.72 -16.15
CA SER A 284 44.92 21.75 -17.29
C SER A 284 45.30 23.19 -17.70
N GLN A 285 44.33 24.10 -17.73
CA GLN A 285 44.58 25.52 -18.00
C GLN A 285 45.45 26.17 -16.90
N TRP A 286 45.16 25.88 -15.64
CA TRP A 286 45.96 26.36 -14.50
C TRP A 286 47.40 25.86 -14.58
N GLN A 287 47.61 24.57 -14.85
CA GLN A 287 48.95 23.96 -14.96
C GLN A 287 49.74 24.58 -16.11
N THR A 288 49.09 24.80 -17.25
CA THR A 288 49.72 25.43 -18.43
C THR A 288 50.14 26.86 -18.11
N LYS A 289 49.28 27.64 -17.45
CA LYS A 289 49.59 29.01 -17.01
C LYS A 289 50.72 29.04 -15.97
N ARG A 290 50.71 28.10 -15.01
CA ARG A 290 51.75 27.99 -13.98
C ARG A 290 53.12 27.68 -14.58
N LYS A 291 53.18 26.77 -15.57
CA LYS A 291 54.41 26.48 -16.31
C LYS A 291 54.93 27.69 -17.08
N GLN A 292 54.04 28.46 -17.71
CA GLN A 292 54.42 29.70 -18.41
C GLN A 292 54.98 30.75 -17.44
N GLU A 293 54.35 30.93 -16.27
CA GLU A 293 54.83 31.86 -15.24
C GLU A 293 56.19 31.43 -14.68
N ASN A 294 56.40 30.14 -14.43
CA ASN A 294 57.67 29.59 -13.97
C ASN A 294 58.78 29.76 -15.02
N MET A 295 58.49 29.57 -16.30
CA MET A 295 59.45 29.86 -17.38
C MET A 295 59.86 31.35 -17.42
N GLN A 296 58.91 32.26 -17.20
CA GLN A 296 59.19 33.71 -17.12
C GLN A 296 60.01 34.08 -15.88
N ARG A 297 59.70 33.49 -14.71
CA ARG A 297 60.45 33.69 -13.46
C ARG A 297 61.88 33.15 -13.57
N GLN A 298 62.07 32.03 -14.25
CA GLN A 298 63.39 31.47 -14.53
C GLN A 298 64.24 32.41 -15.40
N ALA A 299 63.65 33.00 -16.45
CA ALA A 299 64.30 34.01 -17.27
C ALA A 299 64.66 35.27 -16.49
N ALA A 300 63.85 35.63 -15.48
CA ALA A 300 64.07 36.76 -14.58
C ALA A 300 64.95 36.46 -13.34
N LYS A 301 65.53 35.25 -13.24
CA LYS A 301 66.32 34.76 -12.08
C LYS A 301 65.59 34.82 -10.73
N GLN A 302 64.27 34.65 -10.73
CA GLN A 302 63.45 34.56 -9.53
C GLN A 302 63.19 33.09 -9.14
N PRO A 303 62.93 32.79 -7.85
CA PRO A 303 62.59 31.44 -7.41
C PRO A 303 61.27 30.95 -8.05
N LEU A 304 61.25 29.68 -8.42
CA LEU A 304 60.09 29.02 -9.06
C LEU A 304 58.97 28.78 -8.04
N LEU A 305 57.73 28.85 -8.52
CA LEU A 305 56.55 28.53 -7.72
C LEU A 305 56.21 27.03 -7.79
N PRO A 306 55.64 26.45 -6.73
CA PRO A 306 55.26 25.03 -6.70
C PRO A 306 54.21 24.66 -7.77
N GLU A 307 54.38 23.52 -8.43
CA GLU A 307 53.50 23.06 -9.51
C GLU A 307 52.37 22.13 -9.04
N ASP A 308 52.38 21.72 -7.77
CA ASP A 308 51.45 20.78 -7.12
C ASP A 308 50.27 21.48 -6.39
N GLU A 309 50.31 22.81 -6.27
CA GLU A 309 49.32 23.62 -5.53
C GLU A 309 47.87 23.45 -6.04
N TRP A 310 47.69 23.05 -7.30
CA TRP A 310 46.37 22.79 -7.87
C TRP A 310 45.59 21.69 -7.14
N GLN A 311 46.27 20.72 -6.52
CA GLN A 311 45.62 19.64 -5.77
C GLN A 311 44.87 20.15 -4.54
N ARG A 312 45.31 21.29 -3.99
CA ARG A 312 44.63 21.96 -2.87
C ARG A 312 43.56 22.93 -3.34
N LEU A 313 43.75 23.54 -4.52
CA LEU A 313 42.87 24.57 -5.07
C LEU A 313 41.63 24.01 -5.76
N PHE A 314 41.72 22.83 -6.38
CA PHE A 314 40.62 22.20 -7.11
C PHE A 314 40.24 20.87 -6.44
N LYS A 315 38.98 20.74 -6.04
CA LYS A 315 38.41 19.48 -5.53
C LYS A 315 37.68 18.78 -6.66
N LEU A 316 38.10 17.55 -6.98
CA LEU A 316 37.41 16.75 -7.98
C LEU A 316 36.03 16.29 -7.45
N PRO A 317 34.99 16.26 -8.29
CA PRO A 317 33.70 15.69 -7.91
C PRO A 317 33.86 14.23 -7.50
N GLN A 318 33.06 13.79 -6.53
CA GLN A 318 33.05 12.39 -6.07
C GLN A 318 32.25 11.53 -7.06
N GLU A 319 32.80 10.36 -7.41
CA GLU A 319 32.10 9.40 -8.27
C GLU A 319 30.84 8.87 -7.55
N PRO A 320 29.66 8.88 -8.21
CA PRO A 320 28.47 8.27 -7.63
C PRO A 320 28.66 6.76 -7.45
N SER A 321 28.17 6.21 -6.34
CA SER A 321 28.25 4.77 -6.05
C SER A 321 27.58 3.96 -7.16
N ARG A 322 28.28 2.99 -7.73
CA ARG A 322 27.81 2.15 -8.85
C ARG A 322 27.28 0.78 -8.43
N LEU A 323 27.14 0.51 -7.12
CA LEU A 323 27.15 -0.85 -6.59
C LEU A 323 25.93 -1.25 -5.75
N GLU A 324 24.74 -0.74 -6.06
CA GLU A 324 23.52 -1.24 -5.41
C GLU A 324 22.41 -1.72 -6.37
N ALA A 325 22.54 -1.55 -7.70
CA ALA A 325 21.48 -1.91 -8.64
C ALA A 325 21.74 -3.14 -9.55
N ALA A 326 22.88 -3.82 -9.47
CA ALA A 326 23.11 -5.09 -10.18
C ALA A 326 24.15 -5.95 -9.43
N PRO A 327 23.78 -7.10 -8.80
CA PRO A 327 23.03 -8.18 -9.44
C PRO A 327 21.98 -8.86 -8.53
N HIS A 328 20.68 -8.65 -8.81
CA HIS A 328 19.64 -9.65 -8.49
C HIS A 328 19.18 -10.44 -9.73
N ALA A 329 19.85 -10.28 -10.87
CA ALA A 329 19.45 -10.87 -12.16
C ALA A 329 20.34 -12.02 -12.68
N TYR A 330 21.27 -12.57 -11.89
CA TYR A 330 22.05 -13.76 -12.28
C TYR A 330 21.95 -14.87 -11.23
N ILE A 331 20.86 -15.63 -11.29
CA ILE A 331 20.86 -17.03 -10.83
C ILE A 331 20.82 -17.89 -12.09
N THR A 332 21.99 -18.28 -12.58
CA THR A 332 22.13 -19.39 -13.53
C THR A 332 21.77 -20.71 -12.81
N PRO A 333 20.85 -21.53 -13.33
CA PRO A 333 20.73 -22.91 -12.88
C PRO A 333 21.82 -23.72 -13.58
N THR A 334 22.92 -23.99 -12.88
CA THR A 334 23.83 -25.06 -13.31
C THR A 334 23.14 -26.40 -13.07
N SER A 335 22.59 -26.94 -14.15
CA SER A 335 22.28 -28.34 -14.29
C SER A 335 23.57 -29.16 -14.28
N GLU A 336 23.70 -30.13 -13.38
CA GLU A 336 24.43 -31.36 -13.71
C GLU A 336 23.64 -32.61 -13.29
N PRO A 337 23.73 -33.70 -14.09
CA PRO A 337 22.80 -34.81 -14.05
C PRO A 337 23.21 -35.87 -13.01
N ARG A 338 22.21 -36.61 -12.52
CA ARG A 338 22.41 -37.84 -11.74
C ARG A 338 23.26 -38.86 -12.53
N GLY A 339 24.39 -39.24 -11.96
CA GLY A 339 25.14 -40.47 -12.29
C GLY A 339 25.48 -41.24 -11.01
N ARG A 340 25.00 -42.48 -10.90
CA ARG A 340 25.34 -43.44 -9.82
C ARG A 340 26.85 -43.74 -9.82
N LEU A 341 27.43 -43.97 -8.64
CA LEU A 341 28.28 -45.14 -8.32
C LEU A 341 28.68 -45.14 -6.82
N HIS A 342 28.98 -46.34 -6.32
CA HIS A 342 29.02 -46.83 -4.93
C HIS A 342 30.36 -46.52 -4.17
N PRO A 343 30.53 -46.95 -2.88
CA PRO A 343 31.27 -46.22 -1.85
C PRO A 343 32.75 -46.63 -1.67
N GLY A 344 33.52 -45.76 -1.02
CA GLY A 344 34.74 -46.12 -0.29
C GLY A 344 35.96 -45.25 -0.61
N VAL A 345 36.61 -44.79 0.47
CA VAL A 345 38.06 -44.49 0.68
C VAL A 345 38.28 -43.10 1.32
N VAL A 346 38.68 -43.17 2.59
CA VAL A 346 39.46 -42.19 3.41
C VAL A 346 40.87 -42.84 3.53
N PRO A 347 42.06 -42.20 3.78
CA PRO A 347 42.37 -40.90 4.46
C PRO A 347 43.50 -40.04 3.81
N ALA A 348 43.76 -38.84 4.36
CA ALA A 348 45.08 -38.43 4.93
C ALA A 348 45.13 -36.93 5.37
N THR A 349 45.47 -36.68 6.64
CA THR A 349 46.12 -35.46 7.19
C THR A 349 47.66 -35.67 7.19
N PRO A 350 48.59 -34.79 7.68
CA PRO A 350 48.59 -33.45 8.33
C PRO A 350 49.67 -32.49 7.65
N PRO A 351 50.33 -31.44 8.24
CA PRO A 351 50.35 -30.93 9.62
C PRO A 351 50.34 -29.40 9.89
N GLN A 352 50.15 -29.10 11.19
CA GLN A 352 50.25 -27.84 11.92
C GLN A 352 51.71 -27.40 12.16
N VAL A 353 51.94 -26.09 12.37
CA VAL A 353 53.05 -25.55 13.17
C VAL A 353 52.56 -24.37 14.04
N ALA A 354 52.93 -24.41 15.33
CA ALA A 354 52.68 -23.45 16.42
C ALA A 354 53.56 -22.17 16.30
N VAL A 355 53.50 -21.09 17.12
CA VAL A 355 53.87 -20.91 18.56
C VAL A 355 53.56 -19.40 18.96
N PRO A 356 53.96 -18.83 20.15
CA PRO A 356 53.29 -18.69 21.47
C PRO A 356 52.90 -17.24 21.90
N GLY A 357 52.36 -17.08 23.12
CA GLY A 357 52.26 -15.79 23.84
C GLY A 357 53.24 -15.67 25.04
N THR A 358 53.42 -14.44 25.57
CA THR A 358 53.28 -14.01 27.00
C THR A 358 53.95 -12.63 27.31
N ALA A 359 53.13 -11.65 27.71
CA ALA A 359 53.20 -10.69 28.85
C ALA A 359 54.51 -10.01 29.37
N GLN A 360 54.52 -8.65 29.50
CA GLN A 360 54.36 -7.83 30.77
C GLN A 360 55.06 -6.43 30.80
N ARG A 361 54.27 -5.43 31.31
CA ARG A 361 54.57 -4.25 32.21
C ARG A 361 55.07 -2.85 31.72
N GLY A 362 54.11 -1.89 31.65
CA GLY A 362 53.99 -0.57 32.37
C GLY A 362 54.89 0.65 31.99
N PRO A 363 54.63 1.92 32.46
CA PRO A 363 53.42 2.52 33.08
C PRO A 363 52.99 3.94 32.54
N SER A 364 51.80 4.40 32.94
CA SER A 364 51.27 5.78 33.18
C SER A 364 51.58 7.01 32.28
N PHE A 365 50.53 7.73 31.81
CA PHE A 365 50.19 9.17 32.05
C PHE A 365 49.53 9.96 30.89
N PHE A 366 48.64 10.87 31.30
CA PHE A 366 48.20 12.15 30.71
C PHE A 366 47.09 12.23 29.64
N CYS A 367 45.91 12.58 30.16
CA CYS A 367 44.83 13.36 29.54
C CYS A 367 45.34 14.73 29.07
N LEU A 368 44.99 15.15 27.84
CA LEU A 368 44.88 16.55 27.45
C LEU A 368 43.81 16.70 26.35
N SER A 369 42.90 17.62 26.65
CA SER A 369 41.71 18.02 25.92
C SER A 369 41.99 18.74 24.60
N LEU A 370 41.16 18.52 23.59
CA LEU A 370 40.85 19.52 22.57
C LEU A 370 39.32 19.58 22.36
N THR A 371 38.82 20.78 22.60
CA THR A 371 37.45 21.30 22.61
C THR A 371 36.74 21.18 21.25
N PRO A 372 35.43 20.88 21.20
CA PRO A 372 34.61 21.20 20.05
C PRO A 372 34.09 22.64 20.16
N VAL A 373 34.21 23.38 19.05
CA VAL A 373 33.70 24.73 18.87
C VAL A 373 32.17 24.68 18.93
N ILE A 374 31.59 25.24 19.99
CA ILE A 374 30.16 25.51 20.12
C ILE A 374 29.85 26.76 19.30
N LEU A 375 29.07 26.62 18.23
CA LEU A 375 28.40 27.76 17.61
C LEU A 375 27.23 28.16 18.51
N GLU A 376 27.30 29.35 19.11
CA GLU A 376 26.24 29.94 19.92
C GLU A 376 24.94 30.07 19.11
N ILE A 377 23.92 29.29 19.48
CA ILE A 377 22.52 29.63 19.25
C ILE A 377 21.96 30.14 20.59
N ARG A 378 21.29 31.28 20.53
CA ARG A 378 20.87 32.17 21.63
C ARG A 378 20.33 31.43 22.88
N PRO A 379 20.73 31.83 24.10
CA PRO A 379 20.29 31.20 25.34
C PRO A 379 19.00 31.85 25.84
N PHE A 380 17.90 31.10 25.99
CA PHE A 380 16.83 31.33 26.99
C PHE A 380 15.74 30.24 26.90
N ILE A 381 16.09 28.96 27.15
CA ILE A 381 15.10 27.93 27.50
C ILE A 381 15.69 27.16 28.69
N SER A 382 15.06 27.26 29.86
CA SER A 382 15.45 26.47 31.03
C SER A 382 15.25 24.98 30.72
N ILE A 383 16.30 24.19 30.97
CA ILE A 383 16.37 22.74 30.75
C ILE A 383 15.43 21.99 31.72
N ASP A 384 14.85 22.66 32.72
CA ASP A 384 14.02 22.03 33.76
C ASP A 384 12.56 21.74 33.34
N ARG A 385 12.20 21.88 32.05
CA ARG A 385 10.80 21.77 31.57
C ARG A 385 10.54 20.70 30.50
N PHE A 386 11.54 19.91 30.12
CA PHE A 386 11.42 18.88 29.07
C PHE A 386 12.34 17.70 29.37
N GLN A 387 11.93 16.48 29.06
CA GLN A 387 12.80 15.28 29.12
C GLN A 387 12.52 14.36 27.91
N LEU A 388 13.56 14.03 27.15
CA LEU A 388 13.52 13.25 25.89
C LEU A 388 14.71 12.27 25.82
N ALA A 389 14.66 11.25 24.96
CA ALA A 389 15.67 10.18 24.85
C ALA A 389 17.08 10.64 24.37
N SER A 390 17.25 11.82 23.77
CA SER A 390 18.58 12.31 23.33
C SER A 390 18.61 13.84 23.14
N PRO A 391 19.79 14.50 23.28
CA PRO A 391 19.92 15.93 23.03
C PRO A 391 19.56 16.25 21.58
N VAL A 392 18.85 17.38 21.40
CA VAL A 392 18.31 17.95 20.16
C VAL A 392 19.38 18.07 19.07
N SER A 393 19.73 16.93 18.47
CA SER A 393 20.63 16.78 17.32
C SER A 393 19.92 16.03 16.19
N ILE A 394 18.59 16.14 16.15
CA ILE A 394 17.78 15.65 15.03
C ILE A 394 17.54 16.85 14.12
N SER A 395 18.31 16.84 13.03
CA SER A 395 18.51 17.89 12.04
C SER A 395 17.30 18.07 11.11
N PHE A 396 16.91 19.33 10.86
CA PHE A 396 16.17 19.89 9.69
C PHE A 396 14.88 19.23 9.16
N HIS A 397 14.53 17.99 9.53
CA HIS A 397 13.36 17.25 9.00
C HIS A 397 12.22 17.06 10.02
N LEU A 398 12.36 17.62 11.24
CA LEU A 398 11.37 17.43 12.32
C LEU A 398 9.99 18.03 12.00
N GLN A 399 9.94 19.11 11.21
CA GLN A 399 8.69 19.77 10.84
C GLN A 399 8.04 19.16 9.59
N ASP A 400 8.81 18.53 8.72
CA ASP A 400 8.32 18.05 7.41
C ASP A 400 7.23 16.98 7.56
N GLU A 401 7.37 16.07 8.53
CA GLU A 401 6.34 15.07 8.82
C GLU A 401 5.08 15.69 9.46
N ILE A 402 5.23 16.73 10.27
CA ILE A 402 4.10 17.48 10.84
C ILE A 402 3.37 18.21 9.71
N GLU A 403 4.07 18.89 8.80
CA GLU A 403 3.49 19.57 7.65
C GLU A 403 2.75 18.58 6.72
N LEU A 404 3.33 17.40 6.49
CA LEU A 404 2.65 16.34 5.74
C LEU A 404 1.39 15.86 6.47
N ALA A 405 1.45 15.68 7.78
CA ALA A 405 0.30 15.29 8.58
C ALA A 405 -0.78 16.38 8.61
N GLU A 406 -0.42 17.67 8.64
CA GLU A 406 -1.38 18.78 8.53
C GLU A 406 -2.20 18.70 7.26
N ASN A 407 -1.58 18.37 6.12
CA ASN A 407 -2.27 18.17 4.85
C ASN A 407 -3.27 17.00 4.90
N GLU A 408 -2.96 15.95 5.67
CA GLU A 408 -3.86 14.82 5.90
C GLU A 408 -4.79 15.01 7.10
N MET A 409 -4.81 16.18 7.75
CA MET A 409 -5.65 16.46 8.92
C MET A 409 -6.61 17.63 8.68
N PRO A 410 -7.51 17.53 7.68
CA PRO A 410 -8.37 18.62 7.25
C PRO A 410 -9.32 19.10 8.35
N GLY A 411 -9.80 18.21 9.23
CA GLY A 411 -10.66 18.57 10.35
C GLY A 411 -10.00 19.55 11.33
N LEU A 412 -8.76 19.25 11.72
CA LEU A 412 -7.97 20.11 12.60
C LEU A 412 -7.63 21.43 11.90
N MET A 413 -7.18 21.40 10.64
CA MET A 413 -6.82 22.61 9.91
C MET A 413 -8.02 23.55 9.70
N ALA A 414 -9.18 22.98 9.35
CA ALA A 414 -10.41 23.74 9.22
C ALA A 414 -10.88 24.30 10.57
N THR A 415 -10.72 23.55 11.66
CA THR A 415 -11.01 23.99 13.02
C THR A 415 -10.11 25.16 13.45
N ARG A 416 -8.79 25.09 13.20
CA ARG A 416 -7.85 26.20 13.41
C ARG A 416 -8.37 27.45 12.70
N LYS A 417 -8.65 27.33 11.40
CA LYS A 417 -9.14 28.45 10.58
C LYS A 417 -10.47 29.02 11.07
N LYS A 418 -11.43 28.17 11.43
CA LYS A 418 -12.78 28.55 11.85
C LYS A 418 -12.77 29.38 13.13
N TYR A 419 -11.98 28.97 14.13
CA TYR A 419 -11.99 29.59 15.45
C TYR A 419 -10.79 30.50 15.76
N ALA A 420 -9.83 30.64 14.84
CA ALA A 420 -8.62 31.44 15.03
C ALA A 420 -8.88 32.86 15.55
N ALA A 421 -9.90 33.55 15.00
CA ALA A 421 -10.17 34.94 15.35
C ALA A 421 -10.65 35.14 16.80
N ASP A 422 -11.34 34.13 17.37
CA ASP A 422 -11.91 34.23 18.72
C ASP A 422 -10.97 33.72 19.81
N GLN A 423 -9.96 32.91 19.44
CA GLN A 423 -9.04 32.28 20.37
C GLN A 423 -9.81 31.60 21.53
N PRO A 424 -10.69 30.63 21.25
CA PRO A 424 -11.66 30.11 22.22
C PRO A 424 -10.99 29.47 23.44
N LEU A 425 -9.74 29.01 23.33
CA LEU A 425 -9.00 28.38 24.41
C LEU A 425 -8.01 29.33 25.09
N LYS A 426 -8.09 30.65 24.83
CA LYS A 426 -7.22 31.63 25.49
C LYS A 426 -7.38 31.59 27.01
N GLY A 427 -6.34 31.11 27.69
CA GLY A 427 -6.31 30.95 29.15
C GLY A 427 -6.64 29.52 29.63
N ALA A 428 -6.95 28.60 28.71
CA ALA A 428 -6.97 27.17 28.98
C ALA A 428 -5.54 26.67 29.26
N ARG A 429 -5.42 25.73 30.19
CA ARG A 429 -4.21 25.06 30.63
C ARG A 429 -4.51 23.57 30.62
N ILE A 430 -4.21 22.95 29.49
CA ILE A 430 -4.57 21.58 29.15
C ILE A 430 -3.40 20.67 29.50
N ALA A 431 -3.62 19.73 30.42
CA ALA A 431 -2.69 18.62 30.64
C ALA A 431 -3.14 17.45 29.77
N GLY A 432 -2.29 17.03 28.83
CA GLY A 432 -2.57 15.98 27.86
C GLY A 432 -1.85 14.68 28.20
N CYS A 433 -2.58 13.57 28.24
CA CYS A 433 -2.05 12.21 28.36
C CYS A 433 -2.59 11.38 27.21
N LEU A 434 -1.83 11.33 26.11
CA LEU A 434 -2.20 10.66 24.87
C LEU A 434 -0.93 10.29 24.10
N HIS A 435 -0.94 9.17 23.38
CA HIS A 435 0.17 8.72 22.53
C HIS A 435 0.91 9.89 21.84
N MET A 436 2.20 10.08 22.14
CA MET A 436 2.99 11.19 21.62
C MET A 436 3.50 10.91 20.20
N THR A 437 2.63 11.08 19.19
CA THR A 437 2.91 10.83 17.76
C THR A 437 2.93 12.13 16.94
N ILE A 438 3.27 12.04 15.65
CA ILE A 438 3.14 13.14 14.69
C ILE A 438 1.70 13.67 14.61
N GLN A 439 0.69 12.80 14.63
CA GLN A 439 -0.71 13.23 14.61
C GLN A 439 -1.03 14.06 15.87
N THR A 440 -0.53 13.62 17.02
CA THR A 440 -0.71 14.32 18.30
C THR A 440 0.04 15.64 18.32
N ALA A 441 1.18 15.75 17.64
CA ALA A 441 1.87 17.02 17.44
C ALA A 441 0.94 18.06 16.75
N VAL A 442 0.21 17.65 15.70
CA VAL A 442 -0.77 18.52 15.03
C VAL A 442 -1.94 18.90 15.95
N LEU A 443 -2.40 18.00 16.82
CA LEU A 443 -3.40 18.29 17.85
C LEU A 443 -2.88 19.34 18.85
N ILE A 444 -1.66 19.17 19.38
CA ILE A 444 -1.03 20.10 20.32
C ILE A 444 -0.89 21.49 19.69
N GLU A 445 -0.38 21.55 18.46
CA GLU A 445 -0.29 22.81 17.71
C GLU A 445 -1.66 23.43 17.43
N THR A 446 -2.71 22.61 17.23
CA THR A 446 -4.08 23.10 17.09
C THR A 446 -4.58 23.75 18.37
N LEU A 447 -4.44 23.07 19.51
CA LEU A 447 -4.87 23.60 20.82
C LEU A 447 -4.14 24.91 21.15
N THR A 448 -2.83 24.95 20.93
CA THR A 448 -2.01 26.15 21.16
C THR A 448 -2.35 27.29 20.19
N SER A 449 -2.61 27.00 18.91
CA SER A 449 -3.04 28.01 17.93
C SER A 449 -4.41 28.64 18.25
N LEU A 450 -5.25 27.93 19.02
CA LEU A 450 -6.54 28.40 19.52
C LEU A 450 -6.45 29.09 20.89
N GLY A 451 -5.24 29.25 21.43
CA GLY A 451 -4.93 30.06 22.61
C GLY A 451 -4.64 29.26 23.88
N ALA A 452 -4.64 27.92 23.83
CA ALA A 452 -4.35 27.09 24.99
C ALA A 452 -2.85 27.12 25.35
N GLU A 453 -2.58 26.99 26.64
CA GLU A 453 -1.29 26.53 27.15
C GLU A 453 -1.38 25.01 27.39
N VAL A 454 -0.38 24.26 26.96
CA VAL A 454 -0.42 22.79 26.91
C VAL A 454 0.81 22.21 27.60
N THR A 455 0.62 21.09 28.31
CA THR A 455 1.69 20.17 28.76
C THR A 455 1.32 18.76 28.34
N TRP A 456 2.30 17.90 28.03
CA TRP A 456 2.01 16.61 27.42
C TRP A 456 2.84 15.44 27.94
N THR A 457 2.21 14.28 27.98
CA THR A 457 2.77 12.95 28.28
C THR A 457 2.17 11.91 27.33
N SER A 458 2.90 10.82 27.09
CA SER A 458 2.32 9.65 26.40
C SER A 458 1.42 8.87 27.37
N CYS A 459 0.41 8.16 26.85
CA CYS A 459 -0.40 7.20 27.62
C CYS A 459 0.11 5.73 27.46
N ASN A 460 1.23 5.54 26.76
CA ASN A 460 1.84 4.22 26.58
C ASN A 460 3.36 4.33 26.39
N ILE A 461 4.08 3.42 27.07
CA ILE A 461 5.54 3.37 27.09
C ILE A 461 6.20 3.08 25.73
N PHE A 462 5.47 2.55 24.74
CA PHE A 462 6.02 2.19 23.43
C PHE A 462 5.45 3.01 22.26
N SER A 463 4.47 3.88 22.50
CA SER A 463 3.79 4.61 21.42
C SER A 463 4.46 5.90 21.01
N THR A 464 5.36 6.44 21.84
CA THR A 464 6.02 7.72 21.55
C THR A 464 6.83 7.64 20.26
N GLN A 465 6.69 8.65 19.42
CA GLN A 465 7.57 8.93 18.30
C GLN A 465 8.53 10.04 18.74
N ASP A 466 9.77 9.68 19.06
CA ASP A 466 10.73 10.59 19.71
C ASP A 466 10.99 11.87 18.90
N HIS A 467 10.91 11.79 17.57
CA HIS A 467 11.04 12.94 16.68
C HIS A 467 9.83 13.90 16.81
N ALA A 468 8.60 13.39 16.93
CA ALA A 468 7.42 14.22 17.20
C ALA A 468 7.52 14.90 18.58
N ALA A 469 7.93 14.15 19.61
CA ALA A 469 8.15 14.68 20.95
C ALA A 469 9.21 15.81 20.96
N ALA A 470 10.32 15.61 20.23
CA ALA A 470 11.36 16.61 20.08
C ALA A 470 10.91 17.87 19.33
N ALA A 471 10.10 17.73 18.27
CA ALA A 471 9.56 18.86 17.52
C ALA A 471 8.66 19.75 18.40
N ILE A 472 7.74 19.14 19.15
CA ILE A 472 6.83 19.86 20.05
C ILE A 472 7.57 20.50 21.23
N ALA A 473 8.56 19.81 21.80
CA ALA A 473 9.41 20.39 22.83
C ALA A 473 10.19 21.61 22.29
N ALA A 474 10.71 21.53 21.06
CA ALA A 474 11.41 22.64 20.40
C ALA A 474 10.48 23.83 20.11
N ALA A 475 9.18 23.59 19.87
CA ALA A 475 8.16 24.63 19.78
C ALA A 475 7.81 25.29 21.13
N GLY A 476 8.37 24.79 22.23
CA GLY A 476 8.25 25.37 23.58
C GLY A 476 7.07 24.83 24.41
N VAL A 477 6.47 23.70 24.01
CA VAL A 477 5.43 22.99 24.76
C VAL A 477 6.06 21.89 25.60
N PRO A 478 5.94 21.89 26.95
CA PRO A 478 6.52 20.85 27.80
C PRO A 478 6.03 19.44 27.43
N VAL A 479 6.97 18.56 27.08
CA VAL A 479 6.72 17.15 26.77
C VAL A 479 7.62 16.28 27.65
N PHE A 480 7.00 15.28 28.29
CA PHE A 480 7.67 14.24 29.08
C PHE A 480 7.25 12.90 28.50
N ALA A 481 7.94 12.48 27.43
CA ALA A 481 7.65 11.22 26.76
C ALA A 481 8.83 10.77 25.89
N TRP A 482 9.13 9.47 25.88
CA TRP A 482 10.04 8.83 24.92
C TRP A 482 9.65 7.37 24.68
N LYS A 483 10.12 6.78 23.58
CA LYS A 483 9.84 5.37 23.27
C LYS A 483 10.69 4.46 24.16
N GLY A 484 10.04 3.51 24.82
CA GLY A 484 10.68 2.52 25.69
C GLY A 484 10.85 2.98 27.14
N GLU A 485 9.99 3.88 27.63
CA GLU A 485 9.89 4.20 29.06
C GLU A 485 9.70 2.94 29.92
N THR A 486 10.29 2.95 31.11
CA THR A 486 9.90 2.02 32.18
C THR A 486 8.59 2.48 32.83
N GLU A 487 7.89 1.60 33.54
CA GLU A 487 6.66 1.97 34.25
C GLU A 487 6.92 3.04 35.34
N GLU A 488 8.10 3.06 35.94
CA GLU A 488 8.49 4.10 36.91
C GLU A 488 8.66 5.45 36.22
N GLU A 489 9.33 5.49 35.07
CA GLU A 489 9.51 6.70 34.26
C GLU A 489 8.18 7.22 33.71
N TYR A 490 7.27 6.33 33.29
CA TYR A 490 5.92 6.67 32.85
C TYR A 490 5.15 7.43 33.94
N ASN A 491 5.09 6.87 35.15
CA ASN A 491 4.42 7.51 36.29
C ASN A 491 5.10 8.82 36.68
N TRP A 492 6.44 8.87 36.61
CA TRP A 492 7.19 10.11 36.82
C TRP A 492 6.82 11.19 35.81
N CYS A 493 6.70 10.84 34.52
CA CYS A 493 6.29 11.76 33.45
C CYS A 493 4.91 12.37 33.72
N LEU A 494 3.93 11.54 34.11
CA LEU A 494 2.58 11.98 34.49
C LEU A 494 2.61 13.01 35.64
N GLU A 495 3.50 12.85 36.62
CA GLU A 495 3.63 13.80 37.73
C GLU A 495 4.37 15.09 37.32
N GLN A 496 5.37 15.01 36.44
CA GLN A 496 6.12 16.19 36.00
C GLN A 496 5.24 17.17 35.23
N GLN A 497 4.39 16.69 34.30
CA GLN A 497 3.56 17.57 33.48
C GLN A 497 2.59 18.45 34.30
N LEU A 498 2.18 18.00 35.49
CA LEU A 498 1.26 18.72 36.37
C LEU A 498 1.87 20.03 36.89
N ASN A 499 3.20 20.14 36.91
CA ASN A 499 3.95 21.28 37.42
C ASN A 499 4.63 22.09 36.30
N ALA A 500 4.44 21.73 35.03
CA ALA A 500 5.18 22.30 33.91
C ALA A 500 4.54 23.55 33.28
N PHE A 501 3.32 23.93 33.71
CA PHE A 501 2.68 25.18 33.27
C PHE A 501 3.47 26.42 33.73
N LYS A 502 3.42 27.47 32.92
CA LYS A 502 4.06 28.77 33.18
C LYS A 502 3.53 29.36 34.49
N ASP A 503 4.41 30.07 35.18
CA ASP A 503 4.16 30.75 36.44
C ASP A 503 3.65 29.83 37.57
N GLY A 504 3.85 28.51 37.47
CA GLY A 504 3.39 27.54 38.48
C GLY A 504 1.87 27.41 38.57
N LYS A 505 1.15 27.76 37.51
CA LYS A 505 -0.31 27.61 37.45
C LYS A 505 -0.72 26.14 37.41
N LYS A 506 -1.92 25.84 37.90
CA LYS A 506 -2.51 24.49 37.85
C LYS A 506 -3.28 24.29 36.56
N LEU A 507 -3.37 23.05 36.08
CA LEU A 507 -4.26 22.68 34.98
C LEU A 507 -5.69 23.16 35.25
N ASN A 508 -6.44 23.45 34.18
CA ASN A 508 -7.87 23.67 34.26
C ASN A 508 -8.66 22.86 33.22
N LEU A 509 -7.98 22.02 32.45
CA LEU A 509 -8.57 21.07 31.53
C LEU A 509 -7.66 19.84 31.46
N ILE A 510 -8.27 18.68 31.26
CA ILE A 510 -7.56 17.41 31.00
C ILE A 510 -8.01 16.89 29.64
N LEU A 511 -7.05 16.43 28.85
CA LEU A 511 -7.27 15.65 27.63
C LEU A 511 -6.60 14.29 27.84
N ASP A 512 -7.38 13.22 27.83
CA ASP A 512 -6.93 11.91 28.28
C ASP A 512 -7.28 10.81 27.27
N ASP A 513 -6.44 9.79 27.27
CA ASP A 513 -6.57 8.55 26.51
C ASP A 513 -6.24 7.38 27.44
N GLY A 514 -7.27 6.65 27.86
CA GLY A 514 -7.18 5.49 28.75
C GLY A 514 -7.51 5.83 30.22
N GLY A 515 -7.45 7.10 30.58
CA GLY A 515 -7.88 7.64 31.86
C GLY A 515 -6.81 7.66 32.94
N ASP A 516 -5.53 7.45 32.61
CA ASP A 516 -4.44 7.34 33.59
C ASP A 516 -4.18 8.68 34.28
N LEU A 517 -4.12 9.77 33.52
CA LEU A 517 -3.96 11.12 34.07
C LEU A 517 -5.17 11.51 34.92
N THR A 518 -6.37 11.17 34.44
CA THR A 518 -7.62 11.42 35.16
C THR A 518 -7.63 10.70 36.50
N HIS A 519 -7.25 9.42 36.56
CA HIS A 519 -7.14 8.70 37.84
C HIS A 519 -6.09 9.31 38.75
N LEU A 520 -4.89 9.59 38.24
CA LEU A 520 -3.81 10.18 39.03
C LEU A 520 -4.27 11.49 39.69
N VAL A 521 -4.90 12.38 38.92
CA VAL A 521 -5.34 13.68 39.43
C VAL A 521 -6.56 13.55 40.35
N HIS A 522 -7.53 12.67 40.05
CA HIS A 522 -8.70 12.46 40.92
C HIS A 522 -8.32 11.84 42.28
N ASP A 523 -7.40 10.88 42.31
CA ASP A 523 -7.07 10.14 43.52
C ASP A 523 -5.94 10.81 44.32
N LYS A 524 -4.86 11.28 43.66
CA LYS A 524 -3.66 11.81 44.35
C LYS A 524 -3.63 13.34 44.44
N TYR A 525 -4.22 14.05 43.48
CA TYR A 525 -4.19 15.52 43.41
C TYR A 525 -5.57 16.19 43.24
N PRO A 526 -6.62 15.80 43.99
CA PRO A 526 -7.98 16.30 43.78
C PRO A 526 -8.11 17.82 43.94
N ASP A 527 -7.21 18.45 44.71
CA ASP A 527 -7.14 19.89 44.86
C ASP A 527 -6.80 20.65 43.57
N MET A 528 -6.25 19.98 42.55
CA MET A 528 -6.02 20.57 41.23
C MET A 528 -7.32 20.71 40.42
N LEU A 529 -8.37 19.97 40.77
CA LEU A 529 -9.62 19.94 40.02
C LEU A 529 -10.62 21.03 40.43
N LYS A 530 -10.32 21.84 41.47
CA LYS A 530 -11.24 22.88 41.98
C LYS A 530 -11.63 23.92 40.93
N ASP A 531 -10.67 24.31 40.10
CA ASP A 531 -10.85 25.29 39.00
C ASP A 531 -10.79 24.62 37.62
N CYS A 532 -10.94 23.29 37.56
CA CYS A 532 -10.90 22.52 36.33
C CYS A 532 -12.30 22.48 35.67
N TYR A 533 -12.33 22.82 34.39
CA TYR A 533 -13.54 22.87 33.57
C TYR A 533 -14.02 21.48 33.16
N GLY A 534 -13.15 20.47 33.14
CA GLY A 534 -13.51 19.09 32.83
C GLY A 534 -12.40 18.26 32.20
N VAL A 535 -12.78 17.05 31.80
CA VAL A 535 -11.95 16.04 31.12
C VAL A 535 -12.57 15.71 29.77
N SER A 536 -11.80 15.57 28.70
CA SER A 536 -12.22 14.85 27.49
C SER A 536 -11.45 13.54 27.36
N GLU A 537 -12.17 12.43 27.15
CA GLU A 537 -11.60 11.09 27.14
C GLU A 537 -11.88 10.35 25.83
N GLU A 538 -10.81 9.85 25.21
CA GLU A 538 -10.81 9.31 23.85
C GLU A 538 -11.21 7.84 23.74
N THR A 539 -10.94 7.02 24.76
CA THR A 539 -11.03 5.56 24.61
C THR A 539 -12.15 4.93 25.39
N THR A 540 -12.60 3.77 24.90
CA THR A 540 -13.66 2.99 25.51
C THR A 540 -13.35 2.64 26.97
N THR A 541 -12.08 2.33 27.29
CA THR A 541 -11.71 1.99 28.67
C THR A 541 -11.71 3.21 29.59
N GLY A 542 -11.10 4.33 29.18
CA GLY A 542 -11.12 5.55 29.97
C GLY A 542 -12.55 6.02 30.24
N VAL A 543 -13.44 5.91 29.24
CA VAL A 543 -14.87 6.17 29.38
C VAL A 543 -15.53 5.23 30.40
N HIS A 544 -15.25 3.93 30.35
CA HIS A 544 -15.76 2.99 31.35
C HIS A 544 -15.31 3.36 32.77
N HIS A 545 -14.07 3.84 32.92
CA HIS A 545 -13.57 4.36 34.18
C HIS A 545 -14.32 5.62 34.65
N LEU A 546 -14.60 6.57 33.75
CA LEU A 546 -15.41 7.75 34.06
C LEU A 546 -16.82 7.38 34.52
N TYR A 547 -17.49 6.45 33.85
CA TYR A 547 -18.81 5.97 34.29
C TYR A 547 -18.75 5.25 35.64
N ARG A 548 -17.68 4.50 35.91
CA ARG A 548 -17.43 3.88 37.23
C ARG A 548 -17.24 4.94 38.32
N MET A 549 -16.47 6.00 38.04
CA MET A 549 -16.30 7.13 38.95
C MET A 549 -17.63 7.83 39.21
N LEU A 550 -18.43 8.09 38.17
CA LEU A 550 -19.75 8.71 38.28
C LEU A 550 -20.70 7.85 39.14
N LYS A 551 -20.78 6.54 38.88
CA LYS A 551 -21.61 5.60 39.64
C LYS A 551 -21.23 5.54 41.13
N ASN A 552 -19.95 5.73 41.43
CA ASN A 552 -19.41 5.71 42.78
C ASN A 552 -19.33 7.10 43.43
N ASP A 553 -19.89 8.14 42.80
CA ASP A 553 -19.85 9.54 43.25
C ASP A 553 -18.42 10.08 43.48
N LYS A 554 -17.46 9.59 42.69
CA LYS A 554 -16.05 9.99 42.72
C LYS A 554 -15.65 10.95 41.60
N LEU A 555 -16.51 11.15 40.60
CA LEU A 555 -16.22 12.05 39.48
C LEU A 555 -16.28 13.51 39.97
N LEU A 556 -15.15 14.22 39.92
CA LEU A 556 -15.03 15.55 40.55
C LEU A 556 -15.38 16.71 39.60
N VAL A 557 -15.27 16.48 38.28
CA VAL A 557 -15.48 17.45 37.20
C VAL A 557 -16.34 16.84 36.08
N PRO A 558 -17.04 17.62 35.25
CA PRO A 558 -17.71 17.08 34.07
C PRO A 558 -16.71 16.39 33.13
N ALA A 559 -17.17 15.37 32.42
CA ALA A 559 -16.36 14.67 31.44
C ALA A 559 -17.10 14.55 30.09
N ILE A 560 -16.37 14.70 29.00
CA ILE A 560 -16.85 14.43 27.65
C ILE A 560 -16.26 13.10 27.19
N ASN A 561 -17.15 12.14 26.96
CA ASN A 561 -16.90 10.89 26.27
C ASN A 561 -16.76 11.20 24.78
N VAL A 562 -15.51 11.35 24.32
CA VAL A 562 -15.19 11.56 22.91
C VAL A 562 -15.28 10.25 22.15
N ASN A 563 -14.95 9.12 22.80
CA ASN A 563 -15.00 7.78 22.20
C ASN A 563 -16.34 7.47 21.50
N ASP A 564 -17.46 7.80 22.14
CA ASP A 564 -18.80 7.45 21.67
C ASP A 564 -19.37 8.47 20.67
N SER A 565 -18.59 9.47 20.26
CA SER A 565 -18.90 10.26 19.07
C SER A 565 -18.81 9.35 17.85
N VAL A 566 -19.75 9.50 16.93
CA VAL A 566 -19.85 8.71 15.70
C VAL A 566 -18.56 8.83 14.89
N THR A 567 -18.15 10.06 14.62
CA THR A 567 -16.92 10.34 13.88
C THR A 567 -15.65 9.90 14.59
N LYS A 568 -15.72 9.47 15.85
CA LYS A 568 -14.64 8.77 16.55
C LYS A 568 -14.82 7.26 16.40
N SER A 569 -15.81 6.65 17.02
CA SER A 569 -15.84 5.18 17.15
C SER A 569 -16.03 4.40 15.85
N LYS A 570 -16.71 4.90 14.81
CA LYS A 570 -16.75 4.19 13.49
C LYS A 570 -15.69 4.63 12.49
N PHE A 571 -14.84 5.58 12.84
CA PHE A 571 -13.72 5.96 11.98
C PHE A 571 -12.42 5.47 12.58
N ASP A 572 -12.09 5.93 13.77
CA ASP A 572 -10.89 5.55 14.52
C ASP A 572 -10.85 4.04 14.78
N ASN A 573 -11.78 3.55 15.59
CA ASN A 573 -11.73 2.18 16.06
C ASN A 573 -11.95 1.19 14.90
N LEU A 574 -12.71 1.58 13.86
CA LEU A 574 -12.99 0.71 12.71
C LEU A 574 -11.96 0.86 11.59
N TYR A 575 -11.87 2.03 10.95
CA TYR A 575 -11.00 2.25 9.79
C TYR A 575 -9.53 2.41 10.19
N GLY A 576 -9.24 3.05 11.33
CA GLY A 576 -7.87 3.16 11.84
C GLY A 576 -7.25 1.79 12.16
N CYS A 577 -8.00 0.92 12.84
CA CYS A 577 -7.56 -0.45 13.10
C CYS A 577 -7.50 -1.31 11.82
N ARG A 578 -8.37 -1.03 10.84
CA ARG A 578 -8.33 -1.71 9.53
C ARG A 578 -7.03 -1.42 8.77
N GLU A 579 -6.51 -0.20 8.85
CA GLU A 579 -5.25 0.16 8.21
C GLU A 579 -4.03 -0.31 9.03
N SER A 580 -4.05 -0.05 10.33
CA SER A 580 -2.84 -0.12 11.16
C SER A 580 -2.53 -1.50 11.74
N LEU A 581 -3.52 -2.40 11.90
CA LEU A 581 -3.29 -3.75 12.44
C LEU A 581 -2.27 -4.51 11.58
N VAL A 582 -2.57 -4.57 10.28
CA VAL A 582 -1.79 -5.38 9.35
C VAL A 582 -0.42 -4.75 9.12
N ASP A 583 -0.32 -3.42 9.15
CA ASP A 583 0.95 -2.71 9.15
C ASP A 583 1.83 -3.15 10.34
N GLY A 584 1.28 -3.13 11.56
CA GLY A 584 1.98 -3.61 12.76
C GLY A 584 2.47 -5.06 12.65
N ILE A 585 1.61 -5.97 12.19
CA ILE A 585 1.96 -7.38 12.00
C ILE A 585 3.05 -7.54 10.93
N LYS A 586 2.95 -6.81 9.80
CA LYS A 586 3.91 -6.88 8.70
C LYS A 586 5.26 -6.32 9.09
N ARG A 587 5.33 -5.10 9.64
CA ARG A 587 6.61 -4.53 10.11
C ARG A 587 7.27 -5.40 11.16
N ALA A 588 6.47 -6.08 12.01
CA ALA A 588 7.01 -6.99 13.01
C ALA A 588 7.55 -8.30 12.43
N THR A 589 6.87 -8.91 11.44
CA THR A 589 7.11 -10.33 11.11
C THR A 589 7.34 -10.63 9.63
N ASP A 590 7.06 -9.67 8.73
CA ASP A 590 7.07 -9.83 7.27
C ASP A 590 6.23 -11.03 6.78
N VAL A 591 5.29 -11.48 7.60
CA VAL A 591 4.52 -12.70 7.35
C VAL A 591 3.56 -12.52 6.17
N MET A 592 3.44 -13.57 5.35
CA MET A 592 2.36 -13.68 4.38
C MET A 592 1.03 -13.90 5.11
N ILE A 593 0.05 -13.02 4.87
CA ILE A 593 -1.29 -13.10 5.48
C ILE A 593 -2.23 -13.99 4.65
N ALA A 594 -2.12 -13.90 3.32
CA ALA A 594 -2.95 -14.68 2.41
C ALA A 594 -2.81 -16.20 2.67
N GLY A 595 -3.96 -16.89 2.72
CA GLY A 595 -4.05 -18.32 2.99
C GLY A 595 -3.89 -18.71 4.47
N LYS A 596 -3.53 -17.79 5.37
CA LYS A 596 -3.44 -18.09 6.82
C LYS A 596 -4.80 -18.07 7.48
N ILE A 597 -4.91 -18.81 8.58
CA ILE A 597 -6.05 -18.71 9.51
C ILE A 597 -5.73 -17.63 10.53
N ALA A 598 -6.48 -16.53 10.49
CA ALA A 598 -6.36 -15.44 11.44
C ALA A 598 -7.56 -15.44 12.40
N VAL A 599 -7.31 -15.40 13.69
CA VAL A 599 -8.31 -15.43 14.76
C VAL A 599 -8.41 -14.04 15.36
N VAL A 600 -9.59 -13.43 15.27
CA VAL A 600 -9.90 -12.13 15.87
C VAL A 600 -10.81 -12.36 17.06
N ALA A 601 -10.33 -12.04 18.26
CA ALA A 601 -11.11 -12.16 19.48
C ALA A 601 -11.80 -10.83 19.80
N GLY A 602 -13.13 -10.84 19.81
CA GLY A 602 -13.97 -9.64 19.85
C GLY A 602 -14.39 -9.19 18.45
N PHE A 603 -15.65 -8.76 18.31
CA PHE A 603 -16.18 -8.24 17.04
C PHE A 603 -16.96 -6.95 17.25
N GLY A 604 -16.47 -6.12 18.17
CA GLY A 604 -16.81 -4.69 18.26
C GLY A 604 -16.23 -3.89 17.09
N ASP A 605 -16.06 -2.58 17.23
CA ASP A 605 -15.59 -1.74 16.12
C ASP A 605 -14.13 -2.05 15.71
N VAL A 606 -13.25 -2.21 16.69
CA VAL A 606 -11.86 -2.69 16.48
C VAL A 606 -11.87 -4.05 15.80
N GLY A 607 -12.57 -5.04 16.37
CA GLY A 607 -12.66 -6.39 15.81
C GLY A 607 -13.20 -6.43 14.38
N LYS A 608 -14.20 -5.60 14.05
CA LYS A 608 -14.73 -5.45 12.68
C LYS A 608 -13.66 -4.93 11.72
N GLY A 609 -12.90 -3.91 12.12
CA GLY A 609 -11.81 -3.34 11.32
C GLY A 609 -10.69 -4.35 11.09
N CYS A 610 -10.25 -5.01 12.15
CA CYS A 610 -9.23 -6.04 12.13
C CYS A 610 -9.61 -7.24 11.24
N ALA A 611 -10.83 -7.75 11.39
CA ALA A 611 -11.35 -8.84 10.57
C ALA A 611 -11.42 -8.45 9.09
N GLN A 612 -11.90 -7.25 8.78
CA GLN A 612 -11.96 -6.76 7.40
C GLN A 612 -10.56 -6.64 6.79
N ALA A 613 -9.57 -6.14 7.53
CA ALA A 613 -8.19 -5.99 7.06
C ALA A 613 -7.53 -7.33 6.73
N LEU A 614 -7.60 -8.28 7.67
CA LEU A 614 -7.05 -9.61 7.51
C LEU A 614 -7.73 -10.35 6.35
N HIS A 615 -9.05 -10.26 6.25
CA HIS A 615 -9.80 -10.89 5.18
C HIS A 615 -9.46 -10.31 3.80
N SER A 616 -9.33 -8.98 3.69
CA SER A 616 -8.96 -8.30 2.45
C SER A 616 -7.55 -8.66 1.98
N MET A 617 -6.66 -9.05 2.92
CA MET A 617 -5.33 -9.58 2.62
C MET A 617 -5.31 -11.10 2.36
N GLY A 618 -6.47 -11.72 2.16
CA GLY A 618 -6.62 -13.13 1.79
C GLY A 618 -6.54 -14.11 2.96
N ALA A 619 -6.60 -13.65 4.22
CA ALA A 619 -6.70 -14.55 5.36
C ALA A 619 -8.09 -15.16 5.48
N ARG A 620 -8.15 -16.39 5.99
CA ARG A 620 -9.38 -17.01 6.44
C ARG A 620 -9.63 -16.62 7.89
N VAL A 621 -10.53 -15.65 8.08
CA VAL A 621 -10.78 -15.06 9.39
C VAL A 621 -11.77 -15.89 10.21
N ILE A 622 -11.39 -16.18 11.44
CA ILE A 622 -12.23 -16.77 12.49
C ILE A 622 -12.46 -15.72 13.56
N VAL A 623 -13.69 -15.57 14.01
CA VAL A 623 -14.07 -14.64 15.09
C VAL A 623 -14.43 -15.43 16.34
N THR A 624 -14.05 -14.90 17.51
CA THR A 624 -14.57 -15.37 18.80
C THR A 624 -15.34 -14.24 19.47
N GLU A 625 -16.57 -14.49 19.91
CA GLU A 625 -17.43 -13.49 20.54
C GLU A 625 -18.26 -14.07 21.68
N ILE A 626 -18.56 -13.21 22.65
CA ILE A 626 -19.51 -13.45 23.74
C ILE A 626 -20.86 -12.75 23.48
N ASP A 627 -20.85 -11.64 22.72
CA ASP A 627 -22.07 -10.91 22.39
C ASP A 627 -22.75 -11.57 21.18
N PRO A 628 -24.00 -12.06 21.31
CA PRO A 628 -24.69 -12.74 20.23
C PRO A 628 -25.01 -11.83 19.04
N ILE A 629 -25.17 -10.51 19.24
CA ILE A 629 -25.42 -9.54 18.16
C ILE A 629 -24.15 -9.40 17.31
N ASN A 630 -23.00 -9.17 17.95
CA ASN A 630 -21.73 -9.07 17.25
C ASN A 630 -21.34 -10.40 16.59
N ALA A 631 -21.58 -11.54 17.25
CA ALA A 631 -21.38 -12.86 16.67
C ALA A 631 -22.24 -13.07 15.41
N LEU A 632 -23.52 -12.69 15.46
CA LEU A 632 -24.40 -12.76 14.30
C LEU A 632 -23.92 -11.84 13.17
N GLN A 633 -23.47 -10.62 13.47
CA GLN A 633 -22.87 -9.72 12.48
C GLN A 633 -21.63 -10.33 11.81
N ALA A 634 -20.74 -10.97 12.59
CA ALA A 634 -19.57 -11.66 12.05
C ALA A 634 -19.96 -12.80 11.10
N ALA A 635 -20.95 -13.61 11.50
CA ALA A 635 -21.47 -14.68 10.65
C ALA A 635 -22.12 -14.15 9.36
N MET A 636 -22.87 -13.04 9.43
CA MET A 636 -23.47 -12.40 8.25
C MET A 636 -22.43 -11.77 7.33
N ALA A 637 -21.26 -11.40 7.85
CA ALA A 637 -20.12 -10.95 7.06
C ALA A 637 -19.31 -12.12 6.44
N GLY A 638 -19.71 -13.37 6.68
CA GLY A 638 -19.07 -14.57 6.12
C GLY A 638 -17.92 -15.14 6.98
N TYR A 639 -17.70 -14.62 8.19
CA TYR A 639 -16.68 -15.14 9.09
C TYR A 639 -17.18 -16.35 9.87
N GLN A 640 -16.30 -17.34 10.05
CA GLN A 640 -16.59 -18.44 10.97
C GLN A 640 -16.54 -17.92 12.41
N VAL A 641 -17.60 -18.15 13.18
CA VAL A 641 -17.62 -17.82 14.61
C VAL A 641 -17.44 -19.09 15.44
N THR A 642 -16.46 -19.10 16.34
CA THR A 642 -16.20 -20.25 17.22
C THR A 642 -15.55 -19.82 18.54
N THR A 643 -15.22 -20.77 19.43
CA THR A 643 -14.57 -20.46 20.70
C THR A 643 -13.05 -20.43 20.56
N MET A 644 -12.36 -19.71 21.45
CA MET A 644 -10.89 -19.61 21.41
C MET A 644 -10.22 -20.98 21.58
N GLU A 645 -10.80 -21.89 22.37
CA GLU A 645 -10.25 -23.25 22.56
C GLU A 645 -10.23 -24.04 21.25
N LYS A 646 -11.25 -23.89 20.39
CA LYS A 646 -11.29 -24.53 19.07
C LYS A 646 -10.34 -23.84 18.10
N ALA A 647 -10.35 -22.51 18.09
CA ALA A 647 -9.55 -21.70 17.18
C ALA A 647 -8.04 -21.81 17.46
N ALA A 648 -7.63 -21.95 18.72
CA ALA A 648 -6.23 -22.00 19.14
C ALA A 648 -5.42 -23.09 18.42
N SER A 649 -6.02 -24.26 18.20
CA SER A 649 -5.33 -25.40 17.57
C SER A 649 -5.02 -25.22 16.07
N ILE A 650 -5.70 -24.30 15.39
CA ILE A 650 -5.60 -24.10 13.93
C ILE A 650 -5.18 -22.68 13.53
N GLY A 651 -5.38 -21.69 14.41
CA GLY A 651 -5.02 -20.30 14.14
C GLY A 651 -3.51 -20.11 14.03
N GLN A 652 -3.09 -19.25 13.10
CA GLN A 652 -1.69 -18.92 12.87
C GLN A 652 -1.38 -17.45 13.21
N ILE A 653 -2.41 -16.60 13.19
CA ILE A 653 -2.35 -15.21 13.63
C ILE A 653 -3.49 -15.03 14.63
N PHE A 654 -3.20 -14.48 15.80
CA PHE A 654 -4.17 -14.19 16.85
C PHE A 654 -4.13 -12.71 17.20
N VAL A 655 -5.30 -12.07 17.16
CA VAL A 655 -5.47 -10.65 17.45
C VAL A 655 -6.57 -10.49 18.49
N THR A 656 -6.24 -9.95 19.65
CA THR A 656 -7.22 -9.62 20.70
C THR A 656 -7.71 -8.18 20.54
N THR A 657 -9.03 -7.98 20.59
CA THR A 657 -9.73 -6.70 20.32
C THR A 657 -10.87 -6.43 21.31
N THR A 658 -10.82 -7.05 22.50
CA THR A 658 -12.00 -7.18 23.37
C THR A 658 -12.14 -6.07 24.41
N GLY A 659 -11.03 -5.41 24.78
CA GLY A 659 -10.98 -4.55 25.96
C GLY A 659 -11.18 -5.32 27.28
N CYS A 660 -11.03 -6.64 27.27
CA CYS A 660 -11.26 -7.53 28.40
C CYS A 660 -10.01 -8.34 28.73
N ARG A 661 -9.94 -8.87 29.94
CA ARG A 661 -8.78 -9.61 30.45
C ARG A 661 -8.84 -11.10 30.13
N ASP A 662 -7.68 -11.75 30.10
CA ASP A 662 -7.51 -13.21 30.07
C ASP A 662 -8.19 -13.90 28.87
N ILE A 663 -8.12 -13.28 27.68
CA ILE A 663 -8.68 -13.83 26.43
C ILE A 663 -7.80 -14.95 25.86
N ILE A 664 -6.48 -14.73 25.86
CA ILE A 664 -5.50 -15.75 25.49
C ILE A 664 -4.71 -16.15 26.74
N THR A 665 -4.88 -17.40 27.18
CA THR A 665 -4.30 -17.94 28.42
C THR A 665 -3.39 -19.13 28.14
N GLY A 666 -2.76 -19.67 29.18
CA GLY A 666 -1.85 -20.83 29.09
C GLY A 666 -2.39 -22.01 28.27
N LYS A 667 -3.68 -22.34 28.44
CA LYS A 667 -4.34 -23.44 27.69
C LYS A 667 -4.36 -23.21 26.18
N HIS A 668 -4.42 -21.94 25.76
CA HIS A 668 -4.43 -21.57 24.35
C HIS A 668 -3.02 -21.63 23.77
N PHE A 669 -2.01 -21.10 24.46
CA PHE A 669 -0.61 -21.18 24.03
C PHE A 669 -0.14 -22.63 23.86
N GLU A 670 -0.56 -23.52 24.74
CA GLU A 670 -0.25 -24.95 24.63
C GLU A 670 -0.92 -25.62 23.43
N ALA A 671 -2.02 -25.09 22.90
CA ALA A 671 -2.71 -25.62 21.74
C ALA A 671 -2.18 -25.05 20.41
N MET A 672 -1.63 -23.84 20.42
CA MET A 672 -1.20 -23.10 19.23
C MET A 672 -0.17 -23.82 18.35
N PRO A 673 -0.27 -23.75 17.01
CA PRO A 673 0.73 -24.31 16.12
C PRO A 673 2.09 -23.61 16.29
N ASN A 674 3.16 -24.27 15.84
CA ASN A 674 4.50 -23.70 15.90
C ASN A 674 4.58 -22.38 15.12
N ASP A 675 5.21 -21.38 15.73
CA ASP A 675 5.36 -20.02 15.22
C ASP A 675 4.03 -19.29 14.97
N ALA A 676 3.01 -19.59 15.79
CA ALA A 676 1.81 -18.77 15.84
C ALA A 676 2.15 -17.34 16.30
N ILE A 677 1.63 -16.35 15.58
CA ILE A 677 1.79 -14.93 15.90
C ILE A 677 0.65 -14.51 16.81
N VAL A 678 0.97 -13.91 17.95
CA VAL A 678 0.00 -13.44 18.95
C VAL A 678 0.22 -11.94 19.18
N SER A 679 -0.86 -11.18 19.07
CA SER A 679 -0.85 -9.72 19.18
C SER A 679 -2.12 -9.20 19.83
N ASN A 680 -2.00 -8.03 20.46
CA ASN A 680 -3.11 -7.29 21.03
C ASN A 680 -3.24 -5.95 20.30
N ILE A 681 -4.45 -5.55 19.97
CA ILE A 681 -4.77 -4.19 19.49
C ILE A 681 -5.95 -3.60 20.28
N GLY A 682 -6.42 -4.29 21.31
CA GLY A 682 -7.47 -3.83 22.21
C GLY A 682 -6.90 -2.97 23.32
N HIS A 683 -6.88 -3.46 24.56
CA HIS A 683 -6.53 -2.63 25.71
C HIS A 683 -5.38 -3.16 26.57
N PHE A 684 -4.48 -2.25 26.99
CA PHE A 684 -3.30 -2.51 27.83
C PHE A 684 -2.52 -3.76 27.39
N ASP A 685 -2.09 -4.59 28.34
CA ASP A 685 -1.36 -5.85 28.15
C ASP A 685 -2.06 -7.04 28.85
N ILE A 686 -3.34 -6.88 29.23
CA ILE A 686 -4.08 -7.86 30.05
C ILE A 686 -4.98 -8.79 29.25
N GLU A 687 -5.20 -8.54 27.95
CA GLU A 687 -5.97 -9.47 27.09
C GLU A 687 -5.24 -10.80 26.89
N ILE A 688 -3.90 -10.76 26.96
CA ILE A 688 -3.01 -11.90 26.76
C ILE A 688 -2.27 -12.16 28.07
N ASP A 689 -2.26 -13.41 28.54
CA ASP A 689 -1.53 -13.79 29.76
C ASP A 689 -0.02 -13.92 29.49
N VAL A 690 0.65 -12.77 29.28
CA VAL A 690 2.08 -12.67 28.97
C VAL A 690 2.93 -13.11 30.18
N ALA A 691 2.45 -12.87 31.40
CA ALA A 691 3.12 -13.29 32.63
C ALA A 691 3.24 -14.82 32.69
N TRP A 692 2.15 -15.54 32.37
CA TRP A 692 2.19 -17.00 32.27
C TRP A 692 3.12 -17.47 31.16
N LEU A 693 3.11 -16.80 30.00
CA LEU A 693 3.98 -17.14 28.87
C LEU A 693 5.46 -17.02 29.23
N LYS A 694 5.87 -15.89 29.83
CA LYS A 694 7.24 -15.64 30.30
C LYS A 694 7.68 -16.67 31.35
N THR A 695 6.78 -17.08 32.24
CA THR A 695 7.07 -18.06 33.32
C THR A 695 7.18 -19.50 32.81
N ASN A 696 6.42 -19.88 31.77
CA ASN A 696 6.31 -21.27 31.33
C ASN A 696 7.11 -21.60 30.06
N ALA A 697 7.61 -20.59 29.36
CA ALA A 697 8.53 -20.80 28.25
C ALA A 697 9.87 -21.39 28.74
N ALA A 698 10.42 -22.32 27.97
CA ALA A 698 11.74 -22.89 28.20
C ALA A 698 12.87 -21.88 27.91
N SER A 699 12.67 -21.02 26.92
CA SER A 699 13.57 -19.90 26.61
C SER A 699 12.84 -18.82 25.81
N VAL A 700 13.33 -17.59 25.91
CA VAL A 700 12.84 -16.44 25.12
C VAL A 700 13.98 -15.92 24.24
N GLN A 701 13.69 -15.73 22.96
CA GLN A 701 14.59 -15.10 22.02
C GLN A 701 13.98 -13.78 21.56
N ASN A 702 14.62 -12.66 21.90
CA ASN A 702 14.28 -11.39 21.28
C ASN A 702 14.79 -11.39 19.84
N ILE A 703 13.90 -11.23 18.87
CA ILE A 703 14.24 -11.23 17.44
C ILE A 703 14.67 -9.82 17.01
N LYS A 704 13.88 -8.83 17.43
CA LYS A 704 14.11 -7.40 17.28
C LYS A 704 13.24 -6.65 18.31
N PRO A 705 13.39 -5.32 18.48
CA PRO A 705 12.53 -4.57 19.39
C PRO A 705 11.04 -4.88 19.15
N GLN A 706 10.32 -5.17 20.24
CA GLN A 706 8.89 -5.52 20.25
C GLN A 706 8.52 -6.83 19.51
N VAL A 707 9.48 -7.71 19.21
CA VAL A 707 9.22 -9.03 18.62
C VAL A 707 9.99 -10.11 19.37
N ASP A 708 9.26 -10.92 20.13
CA ASP A 708 9.84 -11.97 20.98
C ASP A 708 9.31 -13.35 20.57
N ARG A 709 10.22 -14.32 20.51
CA ARG A 709 9.92 -15.72 20.18
C ARG A 709 10.13 -16.61 21.40
N PHE A 710 9.05 -17.18 21.91
CA PHE A 710 9.01 -18.01 23.11
C PHE A 710 9.02 -19.48 22.73
N LEU A 711 10.03 -20.24 23.18
CA LEU A 711 10.07 -21.70 23.05
C LEU A 711 9.28 -22.32 24.19
N MET A 712 8.22 -23.07 23.87
CA MET A 712 7.38 -23.76 24.86
C MET A 712 7.96 -25.15 25.21
N LYS A 713 7.54 -25.70 26.37
CA LYS A 713 7.97 -27.05 26.83
C LYS A 713 7.65 -28.18 25.86
N ASN A 714 6.64 -27.99 25.00
CA ASN A 714 6.24 -28.96 23.97
C ASN A 714 7.09 -28.86 22.68
N GLY A 715 8.10 -27.98 22.63
CA GLY A 715 8.99 -27.78 21.48
C GLY A 715 8.47 -26.80 20.43
N ARG A 716 7.23 -26.31 20.53
CA ARG A 716 6.68 -25.29 19.63
C ARG A 716 7.02 -23.88 20.09
N HIS A 717 7.06 -22.96 19.16
CA HIS A 717 7.32 -21.55 19.42
C HIS A 717 6.05 -20.69 19.31
N ILE A 718 6.01 -19.61 20.08
CA ILE A 718 5.01 -18.53 19.97
C ILE A 718 5.75 -17.23 19.66
N ILE A 719 5.29 -16.47 18.69
CA ILE A 719 5.80 -15.13 18.39
C ILE A 719 4.85 -14.13 19.03
N LEU A 720 5.31 -13.40 20.05
CA LEU A 720 4.55 -12.36 20.72
C LEU A 720 4.99 -10.99 20.21
N LEU A 721 4.01 -10.16 19.85
CA LEU A 721 4.26 -8.79 19.40
C LEU A 721 4.03 -7.79 20.53
N ALA A 722 4.90 -6.78 20.60
CA ALA A 722 4.85 -5.66 21.55
C ALA A 722 4.65 -6.06 23.02
N GLU A 723 5.16 -7.22 23.43
CA GLU A 723 4.95 -7.79 24.76
C GLU A 723 3.46 -7.87 25.18
N GLY A 724 2.54 -8.03 24.22
CA GLY A 724 1.10 -8.06 24.47
C GLY A 724 0.42 -6.68 24.59
N ARG A 725 1.18 -5.59 24.42
CA ARG A 725 0.63 -4.23 24.26
C ARG A 725 0.16 -3.98 22.83
N LEU A 726 -0.36 -2.78 22.57
CA LEU A 726 -0.95 -2.37 21.29
C LEU A 726 0.04 -2.53 20.12
N VAL A 727 -0.26 -3.48 19.23
CA VAL A 727 0.62 -3.88 18.12
C VAL A 727 0.75 -2.81 17.03
N ASN A 728 -0.33 -2.09 16.73
CA ASN A 728 -0.35 -1.03 15.71
C ASN A 728 0.54 0.17 16.09
N LEU A 729 0.66 0.47 17.38
CA LEU A 729 1.51 1.55 17.90
C LEU A 729 2.90 1.06 18.30
N GLY A 730 2.99 -0.13 18.91
CA GLY A 730 4.26 -0.70 19.36
C GLY A 730 5.15 -1.13 18.20
N CYS A 731 4.57 -1.78 17.18
CA CYS A 731 5.29 -2.34 16.04
C CYS A 731 5.16 -1.50 14.75
N ALA A 732 4.32 -0.48 14.73
CA ALA A 732 4.18 0.46 13.61
C ALA A 732 4.00 1.90 14.12
N THR A 733 3.12 2.68 13.49
CA THR A 733 2.96 4.13 13.74
C THR A 733 1.55 4.52 14.16
N GLY A 734 0.71 3.55 14.54
CA GLY A 734 -0.69 3.80 14.90
C GLY A 734 -1.58 4.06 13.69
N HIS A 735 -2.69 4.76 13.90
CA HIS A 735 -3.65 5.11 12.85
C HIS A 735 -3.11 6.22 11.94
N SER A 736 -3.60 6.25 10.70
CA SER A 736 -3.25 7.29 9.72
C SER A 736 -3.72 8.68 10.17
N SER A 737 -3.03 9.71 9.70
CA SER A 737 -3.31 11.11 10.08
C SER A 737 -4.75 11.53 9.78
N PHE A 738 -5.31 11.09 8.65
CA PHE A 738 -6.71 11.37 8.28
C PHE A 738 -7.71 10.84 9.30
N VAL A 739 -7.56 9.58 9.71
CA VAL A 739 -8.46 8.98 10.71
C VAL A 739 -8.30 9.66 12.07
N MET A 740 -7.06 9.96 12.48
CA MET A 740 -6.83 10.71 13.72
C MET A 740 -7.33 12.15 13.66
N SER A 741 -7.44 12.75 12.46
CA SER A 741 -8.05 14.06 12.31
C SER A 741 -9.50 14.07 12.78
N CYS A 742 -10.26 13.00 12.54
CA CYS A 742 -11.62 12.87 13.06
C CYS A 742 -11.64 12.86 14.61
N SER A 743 -10.84 11.98 15.23
CA SER A 743 -10.77 11.86 16.70
C SER A 743 -10.29 13.16 17.35
N PHE A 744 -9.23 13.76 16.82
CA PHE A 744 -8.64 14.96 17.40
C PHE A 744 -9.46 16.21 17.13
N THR A 745 -10.23 16.26 16.04
CA THR A 745 -11.23 17.33 15.88
C THR A 745 -12.30 17.21 16.95
N ASN A 746 -12.79 16.00 17.26
CA ASN A 746 -13.69 15.79 18.40
C ASN A 746 -13.05 16.24 19.72
N GLN A 747 -11.77 15.91 19.96
CA GLN A 747 -11.05 16.36 21.16
C GLN A 747 -11.00 17.89 21.26
N VAL A 748 -10.63 18.59 20.19
CA VAL A 748 -10.56 20.06 20.18
C VAL A 748 -11.95 20.67 20.43
N LEU A 749 -12.99 20.15 19.79
CA LEU A 749 -14.37 20.61 20.01
C LEU A 749 -14.85 20.33 21.44
N ALA A 750 -14.49 19.18 22.02
CA ALA A 750 -14.76 18.85 23.41
C ALA A 750 -14.05 19.80 24.39
N GLN A 751 -12.78 20.11 24.14
CA GLN A 751 -12.01 21.08 24.93
C GLN A 751 -12.64 22.49 24.86
N ILE A 752 -13.04 22.94 23.66
CA ILE A 752 -13.78 24.20 23.50
C ILE A 752 -15.10 24.15 24.27
N MET A 753 -15.87 23.08 24.13
CA MET A 753 -17.16 22.91 24.81
C MET A 753 -17.01 22.96 26.34
N LEU A 754 -16.01 22.27 26.91
CA LEU A 754 -15.74 22.29 28.35
C LEU A 754 -15.35 23.70 28.81
N TYR A 755 -14.43 24.35 28.10
CA TYR A 755 -13.91 25.67 28.50
C TYR A 755 -14.94 26.80 28.33
N LYS A 756 -15.79 26.71 27.30
CA LYS A 756 -16.82 27.70 26.94
C LYS A 756 -18.22 27.36 27.45
N ASN A 757 -18.35 26.39 28.35
CA ASN A 757 -19.66 25.89 28.82
C ASN A 757 -20.61 26.98 29.38
N ALA A 758 -20.08 28.08 29.91
CA ALA A 758 -20.86 29.20 30.47
C ALA A 758 -20.82 30.46 29.60
N ASP A 759 -20.27 30.41 28.38
CA ASP A 759 -20.14 31.56 27.49
C ASP A 759 -21.31 31.62 26.50
N GLU A 760 -22.41 32.26 26.92
CA GLU A 760 -23.59 32.44 26.07
C GLU A 760 -23.30 33.22 24.79
N THR A 761 -22.29 34.10 24.80
CA THR A 761 -21.94 34.89 23.61
C THR A 761 -21.29 34.02 22.55
N PHE A 762 -20.40 33.10 22.97
CA PHE A 762 -19.80 32.10 22.09
C PHE A 762 -20.86 31.13 21.56
N ALA A 763 -21.75 30.64 22.41
CA ALA A 763 -22.83 29.71 22.03
C ALA A 763 -23.85 30.32 21.05
N LYS A 764 -24.09 31.64 21.12
CA LYS A 764 -24.94 32.36 20.13
C LYS A 764 -24.23 32.58 18.80
N LYS A 765 -22.90 32.71 18.82
CA LYS A 765 -22.09 32.92 17.60
C LYS A 765 -21.90 31.62 16.81
N TYR A 766 -21.73 30.49 17.50
CA TYR A 766 -21.49 29.18 16.92
C TYR A 766 -22.64 28.23 17.27
N VAL A 767 -23.52 28.00 16.30
CA VAL A 767 -24.79 27.25 16.46
C VAL A 767 -24.54 25.83 16.98
N GLU A 768 -23.43 25.22 16.58
CA GLU A 768 -23.02 23.89 17.01
C GLU A 768 -22.73 23.80 18.52
N PHE A 769 -22.39 24.92 19.19
CA PHE A 769 -22.22 25.00 20.64
C PHE A 769 -23.48 25.51 21.38
N ALA A 770 -24.55 25.87 20.68
CA ALA A 770 -25.76 26.45 21.28
C ALA A 770 -26.43 25.53 22.32
N LYS A 771 -26.23 24.20 22.19
CA LYS A 771 -26.81 23.19 23.09
C LYS A 771 -25.87 22.74 24.22
N SER A 772 -24.64 23.25 24.29
CA SER A 772 -23.66 22.78 25.27
C SER A 772 -24.03 23.16 26.71
N GLY A 773 -24.41 24.43 26.93
CA GLY A 773 -24.84 24.93 28.24
C GLY A 773 -23.84 24.70 29.39
N LYS A 774 -24.23 25.10 30.61
CA LYS A 774 -23.41 24.86 31.80
C LYS A 774 -23.40 23.36 32.15
N LEU A 775 -22.21 22.77 32.20
CA LEU A 775 -22.05 21.33 32.44
C LEU A 775 -21.98 21.01 33.95
N GLU A 776 -22.82 20.08 34.39
CA GLU A 776 -22.76 19.47 35.72
C GLU A 776 -21.80 18.27 35.73
N LYS A 777 -21.40 17.78 36.91
CA LYS A 777 -20.51 16.62 37.10
C LYS A 777 -21.13 15.29 36.62
N LYS A 778 -21.16 15.11 35.31
CA LYS A 778 -21.69 13.95 34.58
C LYS A 778 -20.76 13.63 33.41
N VAL A 779 -21.00 12.48 32.79
CA VAL A 779 -20.36 12.09 31.53
C VAL A 779 -21.32 12.43 30.39
N TYR A 780 -20.90 13.27 29.46
CA TYR A 780 -21.65 13.69 28.27
C TYR A 780 -21.00 13.11 27.02
N VAL A 781 -21.77 12.94 25.96
CA VAL A 781 -21.25 12.74 24.60
C VAL A 781 -21.34 14.08 23.86
N LEU A 782 -20.48 14.30 22.87
CA LEU A 782 -20.59 15.49 22.03
C LEU A 782 -21.99 15.59 21.41
N PRO A 783 -22.61 16.78 21.42
CA PRO A 783 -23.85 17.03 20.68
C PRO A 783 -23.73 16.56 19.24
N LYS A 784 -24.78 15.91 18.72
CA LYS A 784 -24.76 15.33 17.37
C LYS A 784 -24.41 16.31 16.25
N ILE A 785 -24.77 17.59 16.39
CA ILE A 785 -24.41 18.62 15.42
C ILE A 785 -22.89 18.88 15.37
N LEU A 786 -22.18 18.74 16.50
CA LEU A 786 -20.71 18.84 16.53
C LEU A 786 -20.07 17.62 15.89
N ASP A 787 -20.66 16.44 16.10
CA ASP A 787 -20.23 15.18 15.46
C ASP A 787 -20.42 15.23 13.93
N GLU A 788 -21.56 15.73 13.46
CA GLU A 788 -21.82 15.99 12.03
C GLU A 788 -20.89 17.07 11.46
N GLU A 789 -20.53 18.08 12.26
CA GLU A 789 -19.54 19.08 11.85
C GLU A 789 -18.16 18.45 11.68
N VAL A 790 -17.72 17.54 12.57
CA VAL A 790 -16.48 16.79 12.36
C VAL A 790 -16.52 16.10 11.01
N ALA A 791 -17.57 15.35 10.69
CA ALA A 791 -17.67 14.69 9.38
C ALA A 791 -17.60 15.70 8.22
N ARG A 792 -18.34 16.81 8.32
CA ARG A 792 -18.40 17.87 7.30
C ARG A 792 -17.04 18.46 6.98
N LEU A 793 -16.19 18.68 8.00
CA LEU A 793 -14.86 19.25 7.84
C LEU A 793 -13.88 18.33 7.08
N HIS A 794 -14.20 17.04 6.93
CA HIS A 794 -13.35 16.07 6.21
C HIS A 794 -13.81 15.79 4.77
N LEU A 795 -15.07 16.10 4.42
CA LEU A 795 -15.67 15.69 3.14
C LEU A 795 -14.92 16.21 1.90
N ALA A 796 -14.50 17.47 1.93
CA ALA A 796 -13.81 18.09 0.80
C ALA A 796 -12.47 17.40 0.47
N HIS A 797 -11.75 16.91 1.50
CA HIS A 797 -10.49 16.19 1.33
C HIS A 797 -10.68 14.86 0.59
N CYS A 798 -11.85 14.24 0.73
CA CYS A 798 -12.22 13.02 0.04
C CYS A 798 -12.96 13.26 -1.30
N ASN A 799 -13.01 14.50 -1.80
CA ASN A 799 -13.78 14.88 -2.98
C ASN A 799 -15.28 14.54 -2.88
N ILE A 800 -15.87 14.68 -1.69
CA ILE A 800 -17.28 14.39 -1.45
C ILE A 800 -18.10 15.68 -1.50
N GLU A 801 -19.10 15.71 -2.37
CA GLU A 801 -20.10 16.78 -2.44
C GLU A 801 -21.37 16.39 -1.66
N LEU A 802 -21.70 17.15 -0.62
CA LEU A 802 -22.87 16.90 0.21
C LEU A 802 -24.10 17.65 -0.32
N SER A 803 -25.21 16.95 -0.51
CA SER A 803 -26.50 17.57 -0.84
C SER A 803 -27.07 18.35 0.35
N SER A 804 -27.79 19.44 0.06
CA SER A 804 -28.55 20.21 1.07
C SER A 804 -30.03 19.86 1.01
N LEU A 805 -30.68 19.76 2.18
CA LEU A 805 -32.13 19.63 2.24
C LEU A 805 -32.79 20.93 1.74
N THR A 806 -33.80 20.79 0.89
CA THR A 806 -34.74 21.89 0.61
C THR A 806 -35.62 22.14 1.84
N SER A 807 -36.18 23.35 1.97
CA SER A 807 -37.09 23.68 3.07
C SER A 807 -38.28 22.71 3.16
N THR A 808 -38.81 22.27 2.02
CA THR A 808 -39.91 21.28 1.96
C THR A 808 -39.49 19.91 2.49
N GLN A 809 -38.26 19.47 2.19
CA GLN A 809 -37.74 18.19 2.72
C GLN A 809 -37.47 18.26 4.22
N ALA A 810 -36.90 19.39 4.69
CA ALA A 810 -36.64 19.63 6.11
C ALA A 810 -37.95 19.63 6.92
N GLU A 811 -38.98 20.32 6.44
CA GLU A 811 -40.32 20.32 7.04
C GLU A 811 -40.95 18.92 7.05
N TYR A 812 -40.86 18.18 5.93
CA TYR A 812 -41.40 16.82 5.84
C TYR A 812 -40.75 15.85 6.84
N LEU A 813 -39.44 15.96 7.04
CA LEU A 813 -38.70 15.12 7.98
C LEU A 813 -38.78 15.62 9.43
N GLY A 814 -39.25 16.85 9.65
CA GLY A 814 -39.25 17.50 10.96
C GLY A 814 -37.82 17.77 11.48
N LEU A 815 -36.91 18.15 10.59
CA LEU A 815 -35.50 18.41 10.88
C LEU A 815 -35.11 19.84 10.45
N ASP A 816 -34.08 20.40 11.07
CA ASP A 816 -33.46 21.64 10.60
C ASP A 816 -32.61 21.37 9.35
N VAL A 817 -32.51 22.35 8.44
CA VAL A 817 -31.70 22.24 7.20
C VAL A 817 -30.21 22.00 7.53
N GLU A 818 -29.73 22.58 8.63
CA GLU A 818 -28.35 22.49 9.10
C GLU A 818 -28.10 21.26 10.00
N GLY A 819 -29.14 20.48 10.32
CA GLY A 819 -29.08 19.35 11.25
C GLY A 819 -29.36 19.73 12.72
N PRO A 820 -29.30 18.76 13.64
CA PRO A 820 -28.85 17.39 13.44
C PRO A 820 -29.80 16.56 12.57
N PHE A 821 -29.27 15.69 11.71
CA PHE A 821 -30.04 14.94 10.73
C PHE A 821 -30.58 13.60 11.24
N LYS A 822 -30.20 13.20 12.45
CA LYS A 822 -30.55 11.92 13.07
C LYS A 822 -30.86 12.09 14.55
N THR A 823 -31.60 11.14 15.11
CA THR A 823 -31.93 11.14 16.55
C THR A 823 -30.75 10.62 17.37
N ASP A 824 -30.72 10.90 18.67
CA ASP A 824 -29.65 10.45 19.56
C ASP A 824 -29.56 8.91 19.67
N MET A 825 -30.68 8.20 19.47
CA MET A 825 -30.71 6.73 19.48
C MET A 825 -30.22 6.09 18.18
N TYR A 826 -29.95 6.88 17.15
CA TYR A 826 -29.50 6.37 15.86
C TYR A 826 -28.07 5.81 16.00
N ARG A 827 -27.87 4.56 15.58
CA ARG A 827 -26.59 3.85 15.69
C ARG A 827 -25.73 4.14 14.46
N TYR A 828 -25.39 5.41 14.24
CA TYR A 828 -24.70 5.98 13.08
C TYR A 828 -25.58 6.51 11.98
#